data_AF-A0AAD7XBS6-F1
#
_entry.id   AF-A0AAD7XBS6-F1
#
_cell.length_a   1.000
_cell.length_b   1.000
_cell.length_c   1.000
_cell.angle_alpha   90.00
_cell.angle_beta   90.00
_cell.angle_gamma   90.00
#
_symmetry.space_group_name_H-M   'P 1'
#
loop_
_entity.id
_entity.type
_entity.pdbx_description
1 polymer ?
#
loop_
_entity_poly.entity_id
_entity_poly.type
_entity_poly.pdbx_seq_one_letter_code
_entity_poly.pdbx_strand_id
1 'polypeptide(L)'
;MSLLFKNLRIHQIFGANTDVGKTVLTSALVRASAVAGHSVYYLKPRTVPTDDAFVNAVASHIRSCATKPDMFSHMYVETAGGVHSPTLSGTTQLDAYRPLFLPTVLIGDSRLGGISSTIASYEAMMLRGYIVDAVLLFRDEYYRNWEYLSPYFAERGVPVVSVDPPPERQSDPKADASLTEHYYQDIVPDNGEGAIFDVIKHLDSCHTRRLEELDSMPRRTLDSIWWPFVQHGHVKREADVNIIDSAWGDFFSVYNGKRSPSPSDNSILEPQFDGSASWWTQAIGHAHPSLALAAARAAGRYGHVMFPEASHLPALKLAERLIQDGPGRGWASRAFFSDDGSTGMEVAIKMALRAFATREAGQLGGARRKDLGILGLKGSYHGDTIGAMDACEEGVYTCEWHDAKGYWFDPPTVSIRKGKTVVALPPAIAAETEDGQSDIETVSLSWTYNIDERLKSPLASVYRNYIERTLQKLKDGNGPTIAALILEPLVMGAGGMIFVDPLFQRVLIDVVRGPSAATRSSSEWSGLPIIFDEVFIGLYRLGLQTSSTLLGTTPDISVNAKILTGGLVPLAVTLASDSIYRAFLSDDKVDALLHGHSYTAYPVGCEVAHETLDILDKLTTSESWRVAREKWKVPEPEKVSETSVWSFWDPEFVHVVSRMDHVAEVMAFGTVLSIKIKDESAGYQSHSARALLESIKTAVQSEALSPAPGGSPFGIHYRTLGNVAYFMLSLNTPPSVVRAVEERVWAVLEKRH
;
A
#
# COMPACT_ATOMS: atom_id res chain seq x y z
N MET A 1 -1.02 3.66 -17.91
CA MET A 1 -2.05 4.14 -16.97
C MET A 1 -2.49 5.51 -17.44
N SER A 2 -3.69 5.94 -17.07
CA SER A 2 -4.13 7.32 -17.31
C SER A 2 -4.31 7.67 -18.79
N LEU A 3 -5.02 6.83 -19.55
CA LEU A 3 -5.32 7.03 -20.98
C LEU A 3 -6.84 7.12 -21.18
N LEU A 4 -7.40 8.30 -20.92
CA LEU A 4 -8.81 8.59 -21.16
C LEU A 4 -8.93 10.00 -21.74
N PHE A 5 -9.52 10.12 -22.92
CA PHE A 5 -9.57 11.35 -23.69
C PHE A 5 -11.02 11.66 -24.05
N LYS A 6 -11.36 12.94 -24.23
CA LYS A 6 -12.73 13.34 -24.59
C LYS A 6 -13.12 12.93 -26.01
N ASN A 7 -12.16 13.01 -26.94
CA ASN A 7 -12.40 12.84 -28.39
C ASN A 7 -11.81 11.55 -28.96
N LEU A 8 -11.08 10.75 -28.16
CA LEU A 8 -10.50 9.48 -28.59
C LEU A 8 -11.05 8.33 -27.73
N ARG A 9 -11.84 7.45 -28.35
CA ARG A 9 -12.41 6.26 -27.73
C ARG A 9 -11.51 5.08 -28.00
N ILE A 10 -11.02 4.44 -26.94
CA ILE A 10 -10.02 3.37 -27.05
C ILE A 10 -10.66 2.08 -26.59
N HIS A 11 -10.59 1.06 -27.44
CA HIS A 11 -11.09 -0.28 -27.16
C HIS A 11 -9.97 -1.28 -27.33
N GLN A 12 -9.61 -1.94 -26.23
CA GLN A 12 -8.70 -3.05 -26.25
C GLN A 12 -9.43 -4.32 -26.67
N ILE A 13 -8.87 -5.11 -27.59
CA ILE A 13 -9.52 -6.32 -28.12
C ILE A 13 -8.75 -7.56 -27.65
N PHE A 14 -9.40 -8.39 -26.84
CA PHE A 14 -8.90 -9.68 -26.40
C PHE A 14 -9.64 -10.83 -27.07
N GLY A 15 -8.95 -11.95 -27.30
CA GLY A 15 -9.60 -13.19 -27.69
C GLY A 15 -9.75 -14.11 -26.50
N ALA A 16 -10.88 -14.81 -26.40
CA ALA A 16 -11.05 -15.89 -25.42
C ALA A 16 -10.05 -17.03 -25.65
N ASN A 17 -9.62 -17.22 -26.92
CA ASN A 17 -8.60 -18.18 -27.31
C ASN A 17 -7.88 -17.73 -28.61
N THR A 18 -6.99 -18.56 -29.14
CA THR A 18 -6.51 -18.45 -30.53
C THR A 18 -7.60 -18.84 -31.52
N ASP A 19 -7.52 -18.27 -32.72
CA ASP A 19 -8.42 -18.59 -33.86
C ASP A 19 -9.92 -18.35 -33.62
N VAL A 20 -10.25 -17.44 -32.70
CA VAL A 20 -11.63 -17.00 -32.43
C VAL A 20 -12.14 -15.91 -33.39
N GLY A 21 -11.40 -15.62 -34.47
CA GLY A 21 -11.78 -14.55 -35.40
C GLY A 21 -11.45 -13.14 -34.96
N LYS A 22 -10.59 -12.96 -33.95
CA LYS A 22 -10.27 -11.64 -33.39
C LYS A 22 -9.94 -10.59 -34.45
N THR A 23 -8.99 -10.86 -35.35
CA THR A 23 -8.62 -9.91 -36.43
C THR A 23 -9.80 -9.55 -37.32
N VAL A 24 -10.65 -10.52 -37.66
CA VAL A 24 -11.81 -10.30 -38.55
C VAL A 24 -12.83 -9.40 -37.88
N LEU A 25 -13.15 -9.66 -36.61
CA LEU A 25 -14.11 -8.85 -35.84
C LEU A 25 -13.55 -7.46 -35.50
N THR A 26 -12.25 -7.33 -35.21
CA THR A 26 -11.62 -6.01 -35.08
C THR A 26 -11.69 -5.23 -36.40
N SER A 27 -11.43 -5.87 -37.54
CA SER A 27 -11.56 -5.24 -38.86
C SER A 27 -12.98 -4.79 -39.17
N ALA A 28 -14.00 -5.55 -38.76
CA ALA A 28 -15.40 -5.14 -38.87
C ALA A 28 -15.69 -3.87 -38.05
N LEU A 29 -15.22 -3.82 -36.80
CA LEU A 29 -15.35 -2.62 -35.95
C LEU A 29 -14.65 -1.40 -36.56
N VAL A 30 -13.45 -1.59 -37.11
CA VAL A 30 -12.69 -0.54 -37.82
C VAL A 30 -13.48 -0.01 -39.01
N ARG A 31 -14.00 -0.91 -39.86
CA ARG A 31 -14.81 -0.54 -41.04
C ARG A 31 -16.08 0.19 -40.65
N ALA A 32 -16.82 -0.33 -39.69
CA ALA A 32 -18.08 0.26 -39.25
C ALA A 32 -17.88 1.64 -38.64
N SER A 33 -16.78 1.84 -37.89
CA SER A 33 -16.42 3.17 -37.36
C SER A 33 -16.12 4.16 -38.50
N ALA A 34 -15.43 3.71 -39.55
CA ALA A 34 -15.13 4.55 -40.71
C ALA A 34 -16.40 4.89 -41.51
N VAL A 35 -17.31 3.92 -41.73
CA VAL A 35 -18.61 4.14 -42.39
C VAL A 35 -19.49 5.12 -41.59
N ALA A 36 -19.45 5.05 -40.26
CA ALA A 36 -20.13 6.00 -39.37
C ALA A 36 -19.52 7.42 -39.39
N GLY A 37 -18.49 7.67 -40.21
CA GLY A 37 -17.86 8.97 -40.36
C GLY A 37 -16.82 9.32 -39.28
N HIS A 38 -16.41 8.35 -38.47
CA HIS A 38 -15.37 8.54 -37.46
C HIS A 38 -13.97 8.32 -38.04
N SER A 39 -13.00 9.09 -37.53
CA SER A 39 -11.58 8.78 -37.74
C SER A 39 -11.23 7.49 -36.99
N VAL A 40 -10.44 6.61 -37.62
CA VAL A 40 -10.12 5.30 -37.03
C VAL A 40 -8.63 5.05 -36.97
N TYR A 41 -8.19 4.61 -35.80
CA TYR A 41 -6.84 4.13 -35.55
C TYR A 41 -6.86 2.65 -35.22
N TYR A 42 -5.82 1.93 -35.65
CA TYR A 42 -5.65 0.51 -35.38
C TYR A 42 -4.21 0.26 -34.95
N LEU A 43 -4.05 -0.39 -33.78
CA LEU A 43 -2.76 -0.73 -33.22
C LEU A 43 -2.71 -2.23 -32.93
N LYS A 44 -1.74 -2.92 -33.55
CA LYS A 44 -1.39 -4.31 -33.24
C LYS A 44 0.10 -4.40 -32.89
N PRO A 45 0.46 -4.38 -31.61
CA PRO A 45 1.86 -4.45 -31.19
C PRO A 45 2.51 -5.76 -31.63
N ARG A 46 3.72 -5.71 -32.23
CA ARG A 46 4.41 -6.91 -32.73
C ARG A 46 5.76 -7.22 -32.08
N THR A 47 6.47 -6.25 -31.49
CA THR A 47 7.84 -6.48 -30.98
C THR A 47 8.29 -5.43 -29.95
N VAL A 48 8.39 -5.80 -28.66
CA VAL A 48 9.12 -5.05 -27.61
C VAL A 48 9.62 -6.02 -26.53
N PRO A 49 10.89 -5.93 -26.06
CA PRO A 49 11.50 -6.97 -25.21
C PRO A 49 11.07 -6.95 -23.74
N THR A 50 10.63 -5.82 -23.17
CA THR A 50 10.16 -5.72 -21.78
C THR A 50 8.73 -5.19 -21.70
N ASP A 51 8.01 -5.54 -20.63
CA ASP A 51 6.63 -5.09 -20.43
C ASP A 51 6.52 -3.56 -20.30
N ASP A 52 7.47 -2.92 -19.61
CA ASP A 52 7.47 -1.46 -19.47
C ASP A 52 7.66 -0.76 -20.81
N ALA A 53 8.63 -1.21 -21.61
CA ALA A 53 8.85 -0.64 -22.93
C ALA A 53 7.63 -0.87 -23.83
N PHE A 54 6.96 -2.01 -23.69
CA PHE A 54 5.75 -2.35 -24.40
C PHE A 54 4.59 -1.42 -24.05
N VAL A 55 4.28 -1.30 -22.76
CA VAL A 55 3.25 -0.41 -22.22
C VAL A 55 3.52 1.04 -22.61
N ASN A 56 4.78 1.48 -22.55
CA ASN A 56 5.18 2.84 -22.93
C ASN A 56 5.02 3.10 -24.42
N ALA A 57 5.34 2.14 -25.29
CA ALA A 57 5.17 2.27 -26.73
C ALA A 57 3.68 2.38 -27.10
N VAL A 58 2.83 1.53 -26.52
CA VAL A 58 1.37 1.56 -26.73
C VAL A 58 0.79 2.89 -26.25
N ALA A 59 1.14 3.32 -25.03
CA ALA A 59 0.65 4.58 -24.47
C ALA A 59 1.11 5.81 -25.27
N SER A 60 2.36 5.83 -25.75
CA SER A 60 2.88 6.92 -26.57
C SER A 60 2.19 7.01 -27.92
N HIS A 61 1.89 5.87 -28.56
CA HIS A 61 1.12 5.84 -29.80
C HIS A 61 -0.30 6.38 -29.58
N ILE A 62 -0.98 5.92 -28.52
CA ILE A 62 -2.32 6.40 -28.14
C ILE A 62 -2.31 7.93 -27.97
N ARG A 63 -1.37 8.48 -27.20
CA ARG A 63 -1.25 9.93 -26.99
C ARG A 63 -1.02 10.68 -28.31
N SER A 64 -0.14 10.17 -29.18
CA SER A 64 0.12 10.80 -30.49
C SER A 64 -1.12 10.84 -31.39
N CYS A 65 -2.03 9.87 -31.28
CA CYS A 65 -3.30 9.88 -32.00
C CYS A 65 -4.32 10.83 -31.37
N ALA A 66 -4.28 11.02 -30.04
CA ALA A 66 -5.20 11.87 -29.30
C ALA A 66 -4.98 13.38 -29.55
N THR A 67 -3.77 13.81 -29.93
CA THR A 67 -3.45 15.22 -30.15
C THR A 67 -3.97 15.84 -31.45
N LYS A 68 -4.92 15.17 -32.14
CA LYS A 68 -5.51 15.68 -33.37
C LYS A 68 -6.87 16.32 -33.07
N PRO A 69 -6.97 17.67 -33.09
CA PRO A 69 -7.93 18.40 -32.25
C PRO A 69 -9.42 18.37 -32.68
N ASP A 70 -9.76 17.91 -33.89
CA ASP A 70 -11.08 18.23 -34.48
C ASP A 70 -11.97 17.04 -34.86
N MET A 71 -11.59 15.79 -34.53
CA MET A 71 -12.37 14.62 -34.94
C MET A 71 -12.56 13.59 -33.83
N PHE A 72 -13.83 13.29 -33.52
CA PHE A 72 -14.20 12.09 -32.78
C PHE A 72 -13.61 10.86 -33.47
N SER A 73 -12.81 10.11 -32.73
CA SER A 73 -12.02 9.00 -33.27
C SER A 73 -12.16 7.74 -32.42
N HIS A 74 -12.15 6.59 -33.09
CA HIS A 74 -12.04 5.27 -32.47
C HIS A 74 -10.62 4.74 -32.61
N MET A 75 -10.12 4.08 -31.57
CA MET A 75 -8.88 3.32 -31.61
C MET A 75 -9.12 1.90 -31.13
N TYR A 76 -8.68 0.94 -31.93
CA TYR A 76 -8.73 -0.48 -31.60
C TYR A 76 -7.31 -1.00 -31.33
N VAL A 77 -7.07 -1.44 -30.09
CA VAL A 77 -5.78 -2.00 -29.64
C VAL A 77 -5.92 -3.52 -29.59
N GLU A 78 -5.50 -4.19 -30.65
CA GLU A 78 -5.63 -5.63 -30.77
C GLU A 78 -4.47 -6.38 -30.12
N THR A 79 -4.80 -7.28 -29.20
CA THR A 79 -3.85 -8.18 -28.53
C THR A 79 -3.46 -9.39 -29.40
N ALA A 80 -2.45 -10.17 -29.01
CA ALA A 80 -1.97 -11.32 -29.76
C ALA A 80 -2.35 -12.66 -29.10
N GLY A 81 -3.12 -13.52 -29.76
CA GLY A 81 -3.59 -14.77 -29.13
C GLY A 81 -4.72 -14.57 -28.11
N GLY A 82 -4.75 -15.36 -27.04
CA GLY A 82 -5.76 -15.31 -25.98
C GLY A 82 -5.35 -14.43 -24.78
N VAL A 83 -6.26 -14.25 -23.82
CA VAL A 83 -6.03 -13.42 -22.63
C VAL A 83 -4.75 -13.77 -21.85
N HIS A 84 -4.44 -15.06 -21.72
CA HIS A 84 -3.24 -15.55 -21.03
C HIS A 84 -2.10 -15.95 -21.96
N SER A 85 -2.18 -15.63 -23.26
CA SER A 85 -1.01 -15.81 -24.13
C SER A 85 0.17 -14.99 -23.57
N PRO A 86 1.38 -15.56 -23.51
CA PRO A 86 2.54 -14.86 -23.00
C PRO A 86 2.96 -13.74 -23.97
N THR A 87 3.39 -12.61 -23.42
CA THR A 87 4.15 -11.61 -24.16
C THR A 87 5.57 -12.13 -24.42
N LEU A 88 6.37 -11.37 -25.17
CA LEU A 88 7.78 -11.73 -25.42
C LEU A 88 8.64 -11.73 -24.15
N SER A 89 8.21 -11.06 -23.08
CA SER A 89 8.88 -11.07 -21.77
C SER A 89 8.51 -12.31 -20.91
N GLY A 90 7.48 -13.06 -21.32
CA GLY A 90 6.95 -14.21 -20.59
C GLY A 90 5.76 -13.89 -19.67
N THR A 91 5.44 -12.62 -19.44
CA THR A 91 4.26 -12.19 -18.68
C THR A 91 2.97 -12.48 -19.44
N THR A 92 1.86 -12.76 -18.76
CA THR A 92 0.58 -12.92 -19.45
C THR A 92 0.11 -11.58 -20.04
N GLN A 93 -0.56 -11.58 -21.18
CA GLN A 93 -1.07 -10.32 -21.74
C GLN A 93 -2.00 -9.56 -20.79
N LEU A 94 -2.86 -10.26 -20.02
CA LEU A 94 -3.71 -9.58 -19.05
C LEU A 94 -2.89 -8.77 -18.04
N ASP A 95 -1.77 -9.29 -17.56
CA ASP A 95 -0.92 -8.59 -16.59
C ASP A 95 -0.10 -7.48 -17.27
N ALA A 96 0.45 -7.75 -18.47
CA ALA A 96 1.25 -6.78 -19.22
C ALA A 96 0.46 -5.54 -19.67
N TYR A 97 -0.81 -5.70 -20.06
CA TYR A 97 -1.67 -4.58 -20.45
C TYR A 97 -2.39 -3.91 -19.28
N ARG A 98 -2.42 -4.54 -18.10
CA ARG A 98 -3.15 -4.02 -16.93
C ARG A 98 -2.77 -2.59 -16.54
N PRO A 99 -1.50 -2.14 -16.66
CA PRO A 99 -1.17 -0.77 -16.34
C PRO A 99 -1.85 0.23 -17.28
N LEU A 100 -2.26 -0.12 -18.50
CA LEU A 100 -2.96 0.79 -19.41
C LEU A 100 -4.43 0.98 -19.04
N PHE A 101 -5.06 -0.05 -18.46
CA PHE A 101 -6.44 -0.05 -17.95
C PHE A 101 -7.48 0.48 -18.97
N LEU A 102 -7.44 -0.11 -20.17
CA LEU A 102 -8.31 0.29 -21.28
C LEU A 102 -9.67 -0.45 -21.22
N PRO A 103 -10.78 0.21 -21.59
CA PRO A 103 -12.04 -0.48 -21.83
C PRO A 103 -11.87 -1.55 -22.90
N THR A 104 -12.55 -2.69 -22.74
CA THR A 104 -12.21 -3.92 -23.45
C THR A 104 -13.40 -4.57 -24.14
N VAL A 105 -13.18 -5.09 -25.34
CA VAL A 105 -14.08 -6.00 -26.04
C VAL A 105 -13.47 -7.40 -26.04
N LEU A 106 -14.26 -8.39 -25.64
CA LEU A 106 -13.86 -9.79 -25.63
C LEU A 106 -14.42 -10.51 -26.86
N ILE A 107 -13.55 -11.14 -27.63
CA ILE A 107 -13.93 -11.99 -28.75
C ILE A 107 -14.11 -13.42 -28.23
N GLY A 108 -15.36 -13.86 -28.11
CA GLY A 108 -15.74 -15.21 -27.67
C GLY A 108 -15.49 -16.27 -28.72
N ASP A 109 -15.53 -17.53 -28.29
CA ASP A 109 -15.31 -18.70 -29.15
C ASP A 109 -16.67 -19.34 -29.51
N SER A 110 -16.95 -19.45 -30.81
CA SER A 110 -18.19 -20.03 -31.33
C SER A 110 -18.17 -21.56 -31.43
N ARG A 111 -17.00 -22.19 -31.27
CA ARG A 111 -16.80 -23.63 -31.46
C ARG A 111 -17.18 -24.42 -30.19
N LEU A 112 -17.10 -25.76 -30.28
CA LEU A 112 -17.26 -26.65 -29.12
C LEU A 112 -16.31 -26.25 -27.98
N GLY A 113 -16.86 -26.15 -26.76
CA GLY A 113 -16.12 -25.69 -25.58
C GLY A 113 -15.98 -24.17 -25.48
N GLY A 114 -16.44 -23.42 -26.49
CA GLY A 114 -16.27 -21.98 -26.59
C GLY A 114 -17.04 -21.16 -25.56
N ILE A 115 -18.18 -21.65 -25.06
CA ILE A 115 -18.88 -21.08 -23.91
C ILE A 115 -17.94 -21.03 -22.70
N SER A 116 -17.30 -22.15 -22.36
CA SER A 116 -16.43 -22.27 -21.20
C SER A 116 -15.18 -21.40 -21.35
N SER A 117 -14.53 -21.39 -22.52
CA SER A 117 -13.33 -20.57 -22.72
C SER A 117 -13.63 -19.07 -22.67
N THR A 118 -14.79 -18.66 -23.19
CA THR A 118 -15.25 -17.26 -23.15
C THR A 118 -15.51 -16.80 -21.71
N ILE A 119 -16.23 -17.61 -20.93
CA ILE A 119 -16.52 -17.31 -19.52
C ILE A 119 -15.23 -17.28 -18.69
N ALA A 120 -14.36 -18.29 -18.83
CA ALA A 120 -13.10 -18.33 -18.08
C ALA A 120 -12.19 -17.14 -18.40
N SER A 121 -12.17 -16.69 -19.67
CA SER A 121 -11.41 -15.52 -20.07
C SER A 121 -11.97 -14.23 -19.46
N TYR A 122 -13.29 -14.09 -19.45
CA TYR A 122 -13.97 -12.97 -18.79
C TYR A 122 -13.68 -12.94 -17.29
N GLU A 123 -13.78 -14.07 -16.59
CA GLU A 123 -13.48 -14.15 -15.15
C GLU A 123 -12.02 -13.80 -14.85
N ALA A 124 -11.07 -14.24 -15.68
CA ALA A 124 -9.67 -13.88 -15.56
C ALA A 124 -9.43 -12.36 -15.70
N MET A 125 -10.22 -11.68 -16.54
CA MET A 125 -10.22 -10.23 -16.73
C MET A 125 -10.81 -9.51 -15.52
N MET A 126 -11.94 -10.00 -14.97
CA MET A 126 -12.57 -9.44 -13.77
C MET A 126 -11.65 -9.52 -12.56
N LEU A 127 -10.89 -10.61 -12.39
CA LEU A 127 -9.89 -10.75 -11.32
C LEU A 127 -8.77 -9.71 -11.36
N ARG A 128 -8.58 -9.05 -12.52
CA ARG A 128 -7.61 -7.97 -12.71
C ARG A 128 -8.28 -6.60 -12.81
N GLY A 129 -9.60 -6.53 -12.65
CA GLY A 129 -10.39 -5.31 -12.64
C GLY A 129 -10.67 -4.71 -14.03
N TYR A 130 -10.40 -5.42 -15.12
CA TYR A 130 -10.69 -4.91 -16.47
C TYR A 130 -12.19 -4.56 -16.63
N ILE A 131 -12.48 -3.57 -17.46
CA ILE A 131 -13.84 -3.21 -17.87
C ILE A 131 -14.11 -3.89 -19.22
N VAL A 132 -15.06 -4.83 -19.25
CA VAL A 132 -15.47 -5.52 -20.48
C VAL A 132 -16.80 -4.93 -20.94
N ASP A 133 -16.78 -4.15 -22.02
CA ASP A 133 -17.94 -3.43 -22.53
C ASP A 133 -18.80 -4.27 -23.48
N ALA A 134 -18.23 -5.28 -24.15
CA ALA A 134 -18.99 -6.14 -25.07
C ALA A 134 -18.30 -7.49 -25.29
N VAL A 135 -19.10 -8.50 -25.64
CA VAL A 135 -18.64 -9.80 -26.13
C VAL A 135 -19.09 -9.98 -27.58
N LEU A 136 -18.15 -10.21 -28.50
CA LEU A 136 -18.45 -10.50 -29.91
C LEU A 136 -18.03 -11.92 -30.25
N LEU A 137 -18.80 -12.61 -31.09
CA LEU A 137 -18.43 -13.93 -31.60
C LEU A 137 -19.08 -14.21 -32.95
N PHE A 138 -18.60 -15.24 -33.65
CA PHE A 138 -19.30 -15.70 -34.85
C PHE A 138 -20.53 -16.55 -34.50
N ARG A 139 -21.50 -16.54 -35.41
CA ARG A 139 -22.58 -17.50 -35.45
C ARG A 139 -22.07 -18.83 -35.98
N ASP A 140 -22.62 -19.88 -35.41
CA ASP A 140 -22.37 -21.28 -35.64
C ASP A 140 -23.68 -22.01 -35.34
N GLU A 141 -24.47 -22.23 -36.38
CA GLU A 141 -25.83 -22.78 -36.26
C GLU A 141 -25.88 -24.16 -35.61
N TYR A 142 -24.73 -24.86 -35.51
CA TYR A 142 -24.64 -26.14 -34.84
C TYR A 142 -24.47 -25.98 -33.33
N TYR A 143 -23.47 -25.22 -32.86
CA TYR A 143 -23.18 -25.08 -31.43
C TYR A 143 -24.01 -24.02 -30.72
N ARG A 144 -24.42 -22.96 -31.43
CA ARG A 144 -25.31 -21.91 -30.92
C ARG A 144 -24.83 -21.23 -29.63
N ASN A 145 -23.51 -21.12 -29.45
CA ASN A 145 -22.89 -20.58 -28.22
C ASN A 145 -23.43 -19.19 -27.83
N TRP A 146 -23.75 -18.32 -28.80
CA TRP A 146 -24.27 -16.98 -28.51
C TRP A 146 -25.61 -17.01 -27.79
N GLU A 147 -26.45 -18.03 -27.99
CA GLU A 147 -27.76 -18.12 -27.34
C GLU A 147 -27.63 -18.37 -25.84
N TYR A 148 -26.60 -19.11 -25.43
CA TYR A 148 -26.29 -19.31 -24.03
C TYR A 148 -25.57 -18.09 -23.44
N LEU A 149 -24.57 -17.56 -24.16
CA LEU A 149 -23.76 -16.45 -23.67
C LEU A 149 -24.56 -15.15 -23.52
N SER A 150 -25.56 -14.91 -24.37
CA SER A 150 -26.38 -13.69 -24.35
C SER A 150 -27.07 -13.43 -23.00
N PRO A 151 -27.93 -14.33 -22.47
CA PRO A 151 -28.54 -14.14 -21.15
C PRO A 151 -27.48 -14.16 -20.03
N TYR A 152 -26.44 -14.99 -20.13
CA TYR A 152 -25.38 -15.07 -19.13
C TYR A 152 -24.67 -13.71 -18.93
N PHE A 153 -24.32 -13.04 -20.01
CA PHE A 153 -23.64 -11.75 -19.94
C PHE A 153 -24.61 -10.57 -19.74
N ALA A 154 -25.88 -10.70 -20.16
CA ALA A 154 -26.90 -9.68 -19.90
C ALA A 154 -27.13 -9.46 -18.40
N GLU A 155 -27.12 -10.51 -17.58
CA GLU A 155 -27.17 -10.42 -16.11
C GLU A 155 -26.01 -9.61 -15.51
N ARG A 156 -24.89 -9.54 -16.24
CA ARG A 156 -23.66 -8.82 -15.87
C ARG A 156 -23.56 -7.45 -16.56
N GLY A 157 -24.60 -7.04 -17.27
CA GLY A 157 -24.64 -5.77 -18.00
C GLY A 157 -23.76 -5.71 -19.25
N VAL A 158 -23.32 -6.86 -19.77
CA VAL A 158 -22.43 -6.93 -20.94
C VAL A 158 -23.22 -7.48 -22.14
N PRO A 159 -23.38 -6.73 -23.25
CA PRO A 159 -24.05 -7.24 -24.43
C PRO A 159 -23.21 -8.30 -25.16
N VAL A 160 -23.89 -9.32 -25.68
CA VAL A 160 -23.32 -10.31 -26.60
C VAL A 160 -23.85 -10.06 -27.99
N VAL A 161 -22.95 -9.94 -28.96
CA VAL A 161 -23.30 -9.71 -30.36
C VAL A 161 -22.67 -10.79 -31.22
N SER A 162 -23.51 -11.45 -32.02
CA SER A 162 -23.06 -12.48 -32.96
C SER A 162 -23.29 -12.06 -34.42
N VAL A 163 -22.31 -12.36 -35.28
CA VAL A 163 -22.36 -12.13 -36.73
C VAL A 163 -22.03 -13.41 -37.47
N ASP A 164 -22.46 -13.52 -38.73
CA ASP A 164 -22.16 -14.71 -39.55
C ASP A 164 -20.64 -14.91 -39.70
N PRO A 165 -20.15 -16.16 -39.81
CA PRO A 165 -18.72 -16.43 -39.94
C PRO A 165 -18.20 -16.03 -41.33
N PRO A 166 -16.89 -15.71 -41.46
CA PRO A 166 -16.30 -15.44 -42.76
C PRO A 166 -16.36 -16.69 -43.66
N PRO A 167 -16.41 -16.51 -45.00
CA PRO A 167 -16.40 -17.64 -45.94
C PRO A 167 -15.11 -18.46 -45.83
N GLU A 168 -15.16 -19.70 -46.30
CA GLU A 168 -13.96 -20.55 -46.37
C GLU A 168 -12.88 -19.93 -47.26
N ARG A 169 -11.63 -19.98 -46.76
CA ARG A 169 -10.47 -19.43 -47.44
C ARG A 169 -10.25 -20.08 -48.81
N GLN A 170 -10.15 -19.26 -49.85
CA GLN A 170 -9.90 -19.73 -51.21
C GLN A 170 -8.40 -19.85 -51.51
N SER A 171 -8.04 -20.76 -52.41
CA SER A 171 -6.65 -20.94 -52.85
C SER A 171 -6.16 -19.83 -53.77
N ASP A 172 -7.06 -19.21 -54.54
CA ASP A 172 -6.76 -18.01 -55.34
C ASP A 172 -6.84 -16.74 -54.48
N PRO A 173 -5.72 -16.01 -54.29
CA PRO A 173 -5.69 -14.80 -53.48
C PRO A 173 -6.64 -13.69 -53.94
N LYS A 174 -6.93 -13.58 -55.25
CA LYS A 174 -7.83 -12.53 -55.76
C LYS A 174 -9.29 -12.85 -55.47
N ALA A 175 -9.69 -14.10 -55.70
CA ALA A 175 -11.01 -14.58 -55.30
C ALA A 175 -11.21 -14.49 -53.78
N ASP A 176 -10.21 -14.89 -52.99
CA ASP A 176 -10.22 -14.82 -51.52
C ASP A 176 -10.40 -13.38 -51.01
N ALA A 177 -9.64 -12.43 -51.58
CA ALA A 177 -9.76 -11.01 -51.26
C ALA A 177 -11.14 -10.45 -51.63
N SER A 178 -11.68 -10.84 -52.80
CA SER A 178 -12.99 -10.40 -53.25
C SER A 178 -14.11 -10.92 -52.34
N LEU A 179 -14.07 -12.20 -51.96
CA LEU A 179 -15.05 -12.79 -51.04
C LEU A 179 -14.96 -12.17 -49.64
N THR A 180 -13.74 -11.90 -49.16
CA THR A 180 -13.52 -11.21 -47.89
C THR A 180 -14.14 -9.81 -47.91
N GLU A 181 -14.01 -9.08 -49.02
CA GLU A 181 -14.62 -7.76 -49.18
C GLU A 181 -16.15 -7.81 -49.15
N HIS A 182 -16.75 -8.75 -49.90
CA HIS A 182 -18.20 -8.96 -49.88
C HIS A 182 -18.70 -9.33 -48.48
N TYR A 183 -18.01 -10.23 -47.79
CA TYR A 183 -18.34 -10.58 -46.41
C TYR A 183 -18.37 -9.35 -45.49
N TYR A 184 -17.38 -8.46 -45.57
CA TYR A 184 -17.40 -7.23 -44.78
C TYR A 184 -18.52 -6.27 -45.18
N GLN A 185 -18.92 -6.21 -46.45
CA GLN A 185 -20.08 -5.41 -46.88
C GLN A 185 -21.39 -5.97 -46.31
N ASP A 186 -21.49 -7.30 -46.15
CA ASP A 186 -22.68 -7.93 -45.57
C ASP A 186 -22.81 -7.64 -44.06
N ILE A 187 -21.71 -7.78 -43.30
CA ILE A 187 -21.73 -7.56 -41.85
C ILE A 187 -21.55 -6.08 -41.43
N VAL A 188 -21.07 -5.24 -42.35
CA VAL A 188 -20.90 -3.79 -42.19
C VAL A 188 -21.42 -3.09 -43.46
N PRO A 189 -22.75 -3.00 -43.64
CA PRO A 189 -23.33 -2.35 -44.81
C PRO A 189 -23.15 -0.83 -44.78
N ASP A 190 -23.09 -0.22 -45.98
CA ASP A 190 -22.88 1.22 -46.16
C ASP A 190 -24.02 2.09 -45.63
N ASN A 191 -25.18 1.50 -45.32
CA ASN A 191 -26.33 2.22 -44.74
C ASN A 191 -26.14 2.58 -43.25
N GLY A 192 -25.07 2.08 -42.60
CA GLY A 192 -24.78 2.40 -41.20
C GLY A 192 -25.64 1.64 -40.18
N GLU A 193 -26.33 0.58 -40.60
CA GLU A 193 -27.21 -0.22 -39.74
C GLU A 193 -26.70 -1.66 -39.61
N GLY A 194 -26.97 -2.29 -38.46
CA GLY A 194 -26.62 -3.70 -38.23
C GLY A 194 -25.87 -3.94 -36.93
N ALA A 195 -25.63 -5.21 -36.63
CA ALA A 195 -25.13 -5.67 -35.35
C ALA A 195 -23.80 -5.02 -34.92
N ILE A 196 -22.87 -4.81 -35.86
CA ILE A 196 -21.58 -4.16 -35.56
C ILE A 196 -21.76 -2.66 -35.27
N PHE A 197 -22.68 -1.97 -35.94
CA PHE A 197 -22.99 -0.56 -35.66
C PHE A 197 -23.67 -0.40 -34.29
N ASP A 198 -24.50 -1.35 -33.88
CA ASP A 198 -25.11 -1.35 -32.55
C ASP A 198 -24.06 -1.53 -31.44
N VAL A 199 -23.03 -2.36 -31.68
CA VAL A 199 -21.86 -2.43 -30.79
C VAL A 199 -21.16 -1.08 -30.69
N ILE A 200 -20.90 -0.40 -31.81
CA ILE A 200 -20.23 0.91 -31.79
C ILE A 200 -21.03 1.94 -30.99
N LYS A 201 -22.35 2.03 -31.21
CA LYS A 201 -23.23 2.92 -30.43
C LYS A 201 -23.19 2.59 -28.93
N HIS A 202 -23.15 1.31 -28.59
CA HIS A 202 -23.02 0.88 -27.20
C HIS A 202 -21.67 1.30 -26.59
N LEU A 203 -20.57 1.06 -27.30
CA LEU A 203 -19.22 1.46 -26.88
C LEU A 203 -19.11 2.98 -26.69
N ASP A 204 -19.74 3.77 -27.56
CA ASP A 204 -19.84 5.23 -27.43
C ASP A 204 -20.61 5.66 -26.18
N SER A 205 -21.71 4.97 -25.88
CA SER A 205 -22.49 5.21 -24.67
C SER A 205 -21.67 4.88 -23.40
N CYS A 206 -20.95 3.75 -23.39
CA CYS A 206 -20.08 3.37 -22.28
C CYS A 206 -18.98 4.40 -22.03
N HIS A 207 -18.31 4.87 -23.10
CA HIS A 207 -17.30 5.91 -22.98
C HIS A 207 -17.88 7.22 -22.42
N THR A 208 -19.02 7.67 -22.97
CA THR A 208 -19.71 8.90 -22.52
C THR A 208 -20.08 8.80 -21.04
N ARG A 209 -20.68 7.68 -20.63
CA ARG A 209 -21.05 7.43 -19.23
C ARG A 209 -19.85 7.44 -18.29
N ARG A 210 -18.71 6.88 -18.71
CA ARG A 210 -17.47 6.91 -17.91
C ARG A 210 -16.97 8.35 -17.70
N LEU A 211 -17.06 9.20 -18.72
CA LEU A 211 -16.68 10.62 -18.61
C LEU A 211 -17.61 11.37 -17.65
N GLU A 212 -18.93 11.20 -17.80
CA GLU A 212 -19.94 11.82 -16.95
C GLU A 212 -19.83 11.38 -15.49
N GLU A 213 -19.58 10.08 -15.25
CA GLU A 213 -19.40 9.54 -13.91
C GLU A 213 -18.20 10.19 -13.22
N LEU A 214 -17.03 10.22 -13.87
CA LEU A 214 -15.81 10.86 -13.32
C LEU A 214 -15.99 12.37 -13.10
N ASP A 215 -16.67 13.08 -14.01
CA ASP A 215 -16.92 14.52 -13.86
C ASP A 215 -17.87 14.84 -12.70
N SER A 216 -18.84 13.96 -12.41
CA SER A 216 -19.83 14.15 -11.33
C SER A 216 -19.35 13.72 -9.94
N MET A 217 -18.36 12.82 -9.87
CA MET A 217 -17.85 12.25 -8.61
C MET A 217 -17.42 13.30 -7.57
N PRO A 218 -16.68 14.38 -7.91
CA PRO A 218 -16.27 15.38 -6.93
C PRO A 218 -17.42 15.99 -6.14
N ARG A 219 -18.51 16.39 -6.83
CA ARG A 219 -19.67 17.01 -6.18
C ARG A 219 -20.39 16.02 -5.28
N ARG A 220 -20.71 14.83 -5.80
CA ARG A 220 -21.39 13.78 -5.03
C ARG A 220 -20.58 13.39 -3.80
N THR A 221 -19.25 13.41 -3.90
CA THR A 221 -18.34 13.12 -2.80
C THR A 221 -18.46 14.18 -1.69
N LEU A 222 -18.40 15.48 -2.04
CA LEU A 222 -18.62 16.57 -1.07
C LEU A 222 -20.00 16.51 -0.41
N ASP A 223 -21.01 16.07 -1.15
CA ASP A 223 -22.38 15.96 -0.65
C ASP A 223 -22.62 14.74 0.24
N SER A 224 -21.85 13.66 0.06
CA SER A 224 -22.19 12.34 0.63
C SER A 224 -21.15 11.72 1.55
N ILE A 225 -19.88 12.14 1.50
CA ILE A 225 -18.77 11.47 2.20
C ILE A 225 -18.29 12.27 3.42
N TRP A 226 -18.24 11.61 4.57
CA TRP A 226 -17.52 12.11 5.75
C TRP A 226 -16.13 11.48 5.87
N TRP A 227 -15.12 12.19 5.36
CA TRP A 227 -13.73 11.72 5.47
C TRP A 227 -13.18 11.71 6.90
N PRO A 228 -12.42 10.68 7.29
CA PRO A 228 -11.66 10.66 8.53
C PRO A 228 -10.47 11.64 8.45
N PHE A 229 -10.13 12.31 9.55
CA PHE A 229 -9.00 13.23 9.66
C PHE A 229 -8.95 14.36 8.63
N VAL A 230 -10.11 14.80 8.12
CA VAL A 230 -10.22 15.94 7.21
C VAL A 230 -11.16 16.97 7.82
N GLN A 231 -10.67 18.21 7.96
CA GLN A 231 -11.54 19.35 8.23
C GLN A 231 -12.21 19.78 6.92
N HIS A 232 -13.50 19.45 6.76
CA HIS A 232 -14.27 19.70 5.55
C HIS A 232 -14.38 21.19 5.19
N GLY A 233 -14.26 22.07 6.18
CA GLY A 233 -14.12 23.51 5.95
C GLY A 233 -12.92 23.91 5.08
N HIS A 234 -11.94 23.03 4.84
CA HIS A 234 -10.80 23.29 3.96
C HIS A 234 -10.89 22.61 2.59
N VAL A 235 -11.91 21.77 2.36
CA VAL A 235 -12.13 21.04 1.09
C VAL A 235 -13.54 21.40 0.62
N LYS A 236 -13.68 22.57 -0.03
CA LYS A 236 -15.00 23.15 -0.35
C LYS A 236 -15.37 23.01 -1.81
N ARG A 237 -14.39 22.90 -2.71
CA ARG A 237 -14.59 22.93 -4.15
C ARG A 237 -14.36 21.56 -4.74
N GLU A 238 -15.03 21.28 -5.86
CA GLU A 238 -14.82 20.04 -6.62
C GLU A 238 -13.34 19.84 -7.01
N ALA A 239 -12.63 20.93 -7.30
CA ALA A 239 -11.19 20.90 -7.60
C ALA A 239 -10.32 20.41 -6.42
N ASP A 240 -10.80 20.55 -5.18
CA ASP A 240 -10.06 20.14 -3.99
C ASP A 240 -10.14 18.61 -3.80
N VAL A 241 -11.14 17.94 -4.40
CA VAL A 241 -11.36 16.49 -4.29
C VAL A 241 -10.44 15.72 -5.24
N ASN A 242 -9.74 14.71 -4.71
CA ASN A 242 -8.91 13.81 -5.52
C ASN A 242 -9.73 12.59 -5.93
N ILE A 243 -10.07 12.46 -7.21
CA ILE A 243 -10.81 11.29 -7.72
C ILE A 243 -9.81 10.30 -8.30
N ILE A 244 -9.74 9.10 -7.70
CA ILE A 244 -8.89 8.00 -8.15
C ILE A 244 -9.77 7.06 -8.98
N ASP A 245 -9.49 6.93 -10.28
CA ASP A 245 -10.20 6.01 -11.20
C ASP A 245 -9.71 4.58 -11.02
N SER A 246 -8.40 4.41 -10.89
CA SER A 246 -7.75 3.10 -10.75
C SER A 246 -6.36 3.25 -10.13
N ALA A 247 -5.73 2.12 -9.79
CA ALA A 247 -4.35 2.09 -9.30
C ALA A 247 -3.64 0.82 -9.80
N TRP A 248 -2.31 0.87 -9.92
CA TRP A 248 -1.44 -0.26 -10.27
C TRP A 248 0.02 0.03 -9.89
N GLY A 249 0.68 -0.92 -9.22
CA GLY A 249 2.02 -0.70 -8.69
C GLY A 249 2.00 0.49 -7.73
N ASP A 250 2.98 1.39 -7.80
CA ASP A 250 3.04 2.55 -6.90
C ASP A 250 2.21 3.76 -7.37
N PHE A 251 1.34 3.60 -8.37
CA PHE A 251 0.67 4.74 -9.02
C PHE A 251 -0.86 4.64 -8.95
N PHE A 252 -1.47 5.78 -8.63
CA PHE A 252 -2.87 6.08 -8.90
C PHE A 252 -3.05 6.59 -10.33
N SER A 253 -4.21 6.33 -10.93
CA SER A 253 -4.75 7.07 -12.07
C SER A 253 -5.81 8.04 -11.54
N VAL A 254 -5.50 9.33 -11.56
CA VAL A 254 -6.31 10.38 -10.94
C VAL A 254 -7.01 11.20 -11.99
N TYR A 255 -8.30 11.45 -11.82
CA TYR A 255 -9.05 12.37 -12.67
C TYR A 255 -8.70 13.83 -12.36
N ASN A 256 -8.25 14.56 -13.38
CA ASN A 256 -7.74 15.92 -13.27
C ASN A 256 -8.72 17.01 -13.76
N GLY A 257 -9.89 16.63 -14.29
CA GLY A 257 -10.73 17.51 -15.09
C GLY A 257 -11.29 18.76 -14.39
N LYS A 258 -11.40 18.77 -13.05
CA LYS A 258 -11.80 19.96 -12.27
C LYS A 258 -10.62 20.80 -11.75
N ARG A 259 -9.38 20.26 -11.77
CA ARG A 259 -8.17 20.91 -11.22
C ARG A 259 -7.43 21.74 -12.24
N SER A 260 -7.38 21.26 -13.48
CA SER A 260 -6.83 21.99 -14.60
C SER A 260 -7.71 21.67 -15.80
N PRO A 261 -8.31 22.67 -16.48
CA PRO A 261 -9.00 22.41 -17.73
C PRO A 261 -7.95 21.95 -18.74
N SER A 262 -7.75 20.63 -18.81
CA SER A 262 -6.84 20.02 -19.77
C SER A 262 -7.31 20.40 -21.18
N PRO A 263 -6.41 20.78 -22.10
CA PRO A 263 -6.74 20.87 -23.52
C PRO A 263 -7.47 19.60 -23.96
N SER A 264 -8.35 19.69 -24.97
CA SER A 264 -9.07 18.54 -25.54
C SER A 264 -8.18 17.35 -25.90
N ASP A 265 -6.90 17.63 -26.12
CA ASP A 265 -5.88 16.77 -26.71
C ASP A 265 -5.09 15.96 -25.66
N ASN A 266 -5.31 16.23 -24.37
CA ASN A 266 -4.64 15.57 -23.26
C ASN A 266 -5.57 14.58 -22.54
N SER A 267 -4.97 13.58 -21.91
CA SER A 267 -5.72 12.68 -21.05
C SER A 267 -6.33 13.45 -19.88
N ILE A 268 -7.57 13.11 -19.53
CA ILE A 268 -8.26 13.63 -18.33
C ILE A 268 -7.88 12.85 -17.06
N LEU A 269 -7.07 11.79 -17.24
CA LEU A 269 -6.46 11.05 -16.16
C LEU A 269 -4.98 11.39 -16.12
N GLU A 270 -4.43 11.46 -14.91
CA GLU A 270 -3.02 11.77 -14.65
C GLU A 270 -2.46 10.73 -13.67
N PRO A 271 -1.28 10.14 -13.95
CA PRO A 271 -0.65 9.24 -12.99
C PRO A 271 -0.13 10.03 -11.79
N GLN A 272 -0.34 9.48 -10.58
CA GLN A 272 0.16 10.06 -9.35
C GLN A 272 0.84 8.97 -8.51
N PHE A 273 2.12 9.15 -8.17
CA PHE A 273 2.85 8.23 -7.29
C PHE A 273 2.26 8.31 -5.88
N ASP A 274 1.95 7.17 -5.26
CA ASP A 274 1.44 7.08 -3.90
C ASP A 274 2.59 7.13 -2.87
N GLY A 275 3.13 8.32 -2.63
CA GLY A 275 4.13 8.53 -1.59
C GLY A 275 3.59 8.46 -0.17
N SER A 276 2.29 8.27 0.03
CA SER A 276 1.72 8.03 1.36
C SER A 276 1.63 6.53 1.70
N ALA A 277 1.89 5.67 0.72
CA ALA A 277 1.60 4.24 0.75
C ALA A 277 0.16 3.95 1.24
N SER A 278 -0.80 4.79 0.81
CA SER A 278 -2.21 4.76 1.22
C SER A 278 -2.38 4.53 2.72
N TRP A 279 -1.85 5.47 3.51
CA TRP A 279 -1.81 5.39 4.98
C TRP A 279 -0.89 4.27 5.51
N TRP A 280 0.28 4.16 4.90
CA TRP A 280 1.35 3.22 5.27
C TRP A 280 0.98 1.73 5.13
N THR A 281 -0.10 1.42 4.40
CA THR A 281 -0.61 0.05 4.18
C THR A 281 0.06 -0.63 2.99
N GLN A 282 0.38 0.12 1.94
CA GLN A 282 0.94 -0.46 0.71
C GLN A 282 2.33 -1.04 0.97
N ALA A 283 2.49 -2.32 0.65
CA ALA A 283 3.73 -3.07 0.80
C ALA A 283 4.34 -3.46 -0.54
N ILE A 284 3.52 -3.82 -1.53
CA ILE A 284 3.96 -4.37 -2.82
C ILE A 284 3.29 -3.66 -4.02
N GLY A 285 2.74 -2.48 -3.79
CA GLY A 285 1.96 -1.70 -4.74
C GLY A 285 0.50 -2.16 -4.89
N HIS A 286 -0.26 -1.33 -5.60
CA HIS A 286 -1.68 -1.47 -5.85
C HIS A 286 -2.02 -2.57 -6.86
N ALA A 287 -3.17 -3.21 -6.66
CA ALA A 287 -3.77 -4.17 -7.59
C ALA A 287 -2.88 -5.37 -7.98
N HIS A 288 -2.05 -5.86 -7.05
CA HIS A 288 -1.19 -7.02 -7.28
C HIS A 288 -2.02 -8.31 -7.59
N PRO A 289 -1.86 -8.93 -8.78
CA PRO A 289 -2.73 -10.03 -9.22
C PRO A 289 -2.78 -11.23 -8.26
N SER A 290 -1.65 -11.60 -7.64
CA SER A 290 -1.62 -12.72 -6.69
C SER A 290 -2.49 -12.47 -5.46
N LEU A 291 -2.53 -11.23 -4.94
CA LEU A 291 -3.35 -10.92 -3.77
C LEU A 291 -4.84 -10.93 -4.12
N ALA A 292 -5.21 -10.40 -5.29
CA ALA A 292 -6.59 -10.47 -5.78
C ALA A 292 -7.06 -11.93 -5.96
N LEU A 293 -6.18 -12.80 -6.49
CA LEU A 293 -6.48 -14.22 -6.64
C LEU A 293 -6.57 -14.95 -5.29
N ALA A 294 -5.70 -14.63 -4.33
CA ALA A 294 -5.76 -15.15 -2.97
C ALA A 294 -7.08 -14.78 -2.29
N ALA A 295 -7.49 -13.51 -2.40
CA ALA A 295 -8.77 -13.04 -1.89
C ALA A 295 -9.96 -13.77 -2.55
N ALA A 296 -9.99 -13.87 -3.88
CA ALA A 296 -11.06 -14.54 -4.61
C ALA A 296 -11.15 -16.04 -4.27
N ARG A 297 -10.01 -16.73 -4.13
CA ARG A 297 -9.95 -18.14 -3.74
C ARG A 297 -10.54 -18.35 -2.35
N ALA A 298 -10.14 -17.54 -1.38
CA ALA A 298 -10.65 -17.63 -0.01
C ALA A 298 -12.14 -17.27 0.07
N ALA A 299 -12.57 -16.23 -0.65
CA ALA A 299 -13.96 -15.81 -0.71
C ALA A 299 -14.86 -16.91 -1.31
N GLY A 300 -14.46 -17.49 -2.44
CA GLY A 300 -15.21 -18.57 -3.08
C GLY A 300 -15.24 -19.88 -2.27
N ARG A 301 -14.19 -20.16 -1.49
CA ARG A 301 -14.12 -21.37 -0.66
C ARG A 301 -14.84 -21.25 0.68
N TYR A 302 -14.77 -20.09 1.33
CA TYR A 302 -15.21 -19.94 2.71
C TYR A 302 -16.23 -18.82 2.93
N GLY A 303 -16.18 -17.74 2.14
CA GLY A 303 -16.81 -16.48 2.52
C GLY A 303 -16.32 -16.03 3.90
N HIS A 304 -17.26 -15.83 4.83
CA HIS A 304 -16.97 -15.66 6.25
C HIS A 304 -17.57 -16.84 7.04
N VAL A 305 -16.79 -17.38 7.97
CA VAL A 305 -17.18 -18.49 8.85
C VAL A 305 -16.77 -18.18 10.29
N MET A 306 -17.51 -18.74 11.25
CA MET A 306 -17.25 -18.56 12.69
C MET A 306 -15.84 -19.06 13.07
N PHE A 307 -15.11 -18.28 13.88
CA PHE A 307 -13.76 -18.62 14.31
C PHE A 307 -13.64 -19.16 15.75
N PRO A 308 -14.24 -18.56 16.80
CA PRO A 308 -14.16 -19.11 18.16
C PRO A 308 -14.59 -20.57 18.24
N GLU A 309 -13.80 -21.41 18.91
CA GLU A 309 -13.96 -22.87 19.01
C GLU A 309 -13.92 -23.63 17.66
N ALA A 310 -13.54 -22.94 16.58
CA ALA A 310 -13.36 -23.48 15.25
C ALA A 310 -11.96 -23.14 14.70
N SER A 311 -11.64 -23.69 13.53
CA SER A 311 -10.42 -23.35 12.81
C SER A 311 -10.64 -23.50 11.31
N HIS A 312 -9.89 -22.75 10.53
CA HIS A 312 -9.80 -22.90 9.09
C HIS A 312 -8.35 -22.68 8.64
N LEU A 313 -8.00 -23.31 7.52
CA LEU A 313 -6.62 -23.40 7.07
C LEU A 313 -5.91 -22.04 6.92
N PRO A 314 -6.54 -20.98 6.37
CA PRO A 314 -5.87 -19.69 6.25
C PRO A 314 -5.42 -19.07 7.59
N ALA A 315 -6.29 -19.08 8.61
CA ALA A 315 -5.95 -18.51 9.92
C ALA A 315 -4.92 -19.36 10.65
N LEU A 316 -5.05 -20.70 10.60
CA LEU A 316 -4.09 -21.61 11.24
C LEU A 316 -2.68 -21.43 10.64
N LYS A 317 -2.56 -21.47 9.32
CA LYS A 317 -1.28 -21.28 8.63
C LYS A 317 -0.66 -19.93 8.93
N LEU A 318 -1.47 -18.86 8.93
CA LEU A 318 -0.98 -17.52 9.23
C LEU A 318 -0.49 -17.41 10.68
N ALA A 319 -1.22 -17.97 11.64
CA ALA A 319 -0.81 -18.02 13.04
C ALA A 319 0.51 -18.81 13.20
N GLU A 320 0.60 -20.01 12.64
CA GLU A 320 1.80 -20.84 12.67
C GLU A 320 2.99 -20.10 12.07
N ARG A 321 2.82 -19.49 10.89
CA ARG A 321 3.87 -18.72 10.23
C ARG A 321 4.35 -17.55 11.07
N LEU A 322 3.44 -16.72 11.60
CA LEU A 322 3.83 -15.55 12.39
C LEU A 322 4.55 -15.94 13.69
N ILE A 323 4.18 -17.07 14.30
CA ILE A 323 4.78 -17.59 15.54
C ILE A 323 6.13 -18.28 15.29
N GLN A 324 6.24 -19.11 14.25
CA GLN A 324 7.37 -20.01 14.05
C GLN A 324 8.47 -19.38 13.18
N ASP A 325 8.08 -18.73 12.08
CA ASP A 325 8.99 -18.22 11.04
C ASP A 325 8.93 -16.69 10.89
N GLY A 326 8.00 -16.05 11.59
CA GLY A 326 7.69 -14.64 11.50
C GLY A 326 8.20 -13.79 12.68
N PRO A 327 7.58 -12.62 12.93
CA PRO A 327 8.01 -11.70 13.99
C PRO A 327 7.87 -12.26 15.42
N GLY A 328 7.10 -13.34 15.59
CA GLY A 328 6.95 -14.07 16.86
C GLY A 328 8.07 -15.07 17.16
N ARG A 329 8.96 -15.33 16.18
CA ARG A 329 9.95 -16.41 16.27
C ARG A 329 10.81 -16.29 17.53
N GLY A 330 10.80 -17.36 18.33
CA GLY A 330 11.63 -17.50 19.53
C GLY A 330 11.05 -16.90 20.81
N TRP A 331 9.87 -16.25 20.78
CA TRP A 331 9.25 -15.67 21.99
C TRP A 331 7.72 -15.83 22.04
N ALA A 332 7.01 -15.72 20.91
CA ALA A 332 5.55 -15.84 20.86
C ALA A 332 5.11 -17.30 20.87
N SER A 333 3.90 -17.56 21.35
CA SER A 333 3.27 -18.90 21.33
C SER A 333 1.80 -18.89 20.92
N ARG A 334 1.17 -17.71 20.87
CA ARG A 334 -0.23 -17.52 20.50
C ARG A 334 -0.39 -16.34 19.56
N ALA A 335 -1.38 -16.44 18.68
CA ALA A 335 -1.82 -15.37 17.79
C ALA A 335 -3.31 -15.13 18.04
N PHE A 336 -3.68 -13.87 18.25
CA PHE A 336 -5.05 -13.42 18.38
C PHE A 336 -5.39 -12.52 17.19
N PHE A 337 -6.52 -12.74 16.53
CA PHE A 337 -6.92 -12.00 15.35
C PHE A 337 -7.94 -10.90 15.67
N SER A 338 -7.75 -9.72 15.08
CA SER A 338 -8.69 -8.59 15.14
C SER A 338 -8.76 -7.90 13.77
N ASP A 339 -9.53 -6.82 13.67
CA ASP A 339 -9.89 -6.24 12.39
C ASP A 339 -8.84 -5.23 11.89
N ASP A 340 -8.21 -4.48 12.80
CA ASP A 340 -7.24 -3.43 12.48
C ASP A 340 -6.22 -3.17 13.61
N GLY A 341 -5.33 -2.20 13.40
CA GLY A 341 -4.30 -1.83 14.37
C GLY A 341 -4.86 -1.37 15.73
N SER A 342 -5.90 -0.52 15.73
CA SER A 342 -6.52 0.00 16.95
C SER A 342 -7.10 -1.12 17.81
N THR A 343 -7.88 -2.01 17.18
CA THR A 343 -8.47 -3.16 17.85
C THR A 343 -7.41 -4.18 18.30
N GLY A 344 -6.34 -4.36 17.52
CA GLY A 344 -5.19 -5.18 17.90
C GLY A 344 -4.45 -4.64 19.13
N MET A 345 -4.31 -3.31 19.23
CA MET A 345 -3.72 -2.65 20.39
C MET A 345 -4.62 -2.73 21.63
N GLU A 346 -5.95 -2.62 21.50
CA GLU A 346 -6.84 -2.86 22.63
C GLU A 346 -6.75 -4.29 23.17
N VAL A 347 -6.63 -5.28 22.28
CA VAL A 347 -6.37 -6.67 22.66
C VAL A 347 -5.04 -6.77 23.42
N ALA A 348 -3.97 -6.16 22.90
CA ALA A 348 -2.65 -6.18 23.53
C ALA A 348 -2.64 -5.54 24.93
N ILE A 349 -3.31 -4.39 25.08
CA ILE A 349 -3.45 -3.69 26.36
C ILE A 349 -4.20 -4.58 27.36
N LYS A 350 -5.33 -5.18 26.98
CA LYS A 350 -6.08 -6.11 27.85
C LYS A 350 -5.21 -7.30 28.28
N MET A 351 -4.44 -7.87 27.35
CA MET A 351 -3.49 -8.95 27.62
C MET A 351 -2.44 -8.55 28.67
N ALA A 352 -1.78 -7.41 28.49
CA ALA A 352 -0.75 -6.93 29.39
C ALA A 352 -1.29 -6.61 30.79
N LEU A 353 -2.38 -5.83 30.87
CA LEU A 353 -2.96 -5.41 32.16
C LEU A 353 -3.47 -6.60 32.96
N ARG A 354 -4.08 -7.61 32.32
CA ARG A 354 -4.50 -8.83 33.01
C ARG A 354 -3.30 -9.63 33.50
N ALA A 355 -2.27 -9.81 32.67
CA ALA A 355 -1.07 -10.55 33.08
C ALA A 355 -0.40 -9.90 34.30
N PHE A 356 -0.28 -8.56 34.30
CA PHE A 356 0.21 -7.80 35.44
C PHE A 356 -0.67 -7.99 36.67
N ALA A 357 -1.99 -7.76 36.54
CA ALA A 357 -2.94 -7.86 37.65
C ALA A 357 -2.99 -9.26 38.29
N THR A 358 -2.87 -10.32 37.47
CA THR A 358 -2.84 -11.70 37.96
C THR A 358 -1.56 -11.98 38.74
N ARG A 359 -0.39 -11.54 38.25
CA ARG A 359 0.89 -11.74 38.95
C ARG A 359 0.95 -10.97 40.27
N GLU A 360 0.44 -9.75 40.28
CA GLU A 360 0.46 -8.85 41.43
C GLU A 360 -0.79 -8.97 42.33
N ALA A 361 -1.64 -9.98 42.12
CA ALA A 361 -2.95 -10.11 42.79
C ALA A 361 -2.86 -10.11 44.33
N GLY A 362 -1.76 -10.60 44.91
CA GLY A 362 -1.52 -10.57 46.36
C GLY A 362 -1.14 -9.20 46.93
N GLN A 363 -0.74 -8.24 46.08
CA GLN A 363 -0.29 -6.89 46.47
C GLN A 363 -1.25 -5.79 45.99
N LEU A 364 -2.00 -6.04 44.90
CA LEU A 364 -3.02 -5.16 44.35
C LEU A 364 -4.36 -5.35 45.07
N GLY A 365 -4.79 -4.35 45.84
CA GLY A 365 -6.16 -4.27 46.34
C GLY A 365 -7.18 -4.06 45.21
N GLY A 366 -8.42 -4.51 45.39
CA GLY A 366 -9.46 -4.51 44.35
C GLY A 366 -9.75 -3.16 43.69
N ALA A 367 -9.62 -2.04 44.43
CA ALA A 367 -9.76 -0.68 43.89
C ALA A 367 -8.62 -0.31 42.92
N ARG A 368 -7.37 -0.71 43.22
CA ARG A 368 -6.18 -0.40 42.41
C ARG A 368 -6.14 -1.12 41.05
N ARG A 369 -6.99 -2.12 40.83
CA ARG A 369 -7.12 -2.79 39.51
C ARG A 369 -7.73 -1.88 38.44
N LYS A 370 -8.47 -0.83 38.82
CA LYS A 370 -9.05 0.15 37.88
C LYS A 370 -8.10 1.32 37.58
N ASP A 371 -7.03 1.45 38.35
CA ASP A 371 -6.05 2.54 38.27
C ASP A 371 -4.72 2.05 37.65
N LEU A 372 -4.77 1.00 36.83
CA LEU A 372 -3.60 0.52 36.10
C LEU A 372 -3.30 1.45 34.93
N GLY A 373 -2.03 1.83 34.79
CA GLY A 373 -1.58 2.75 33.75
C GLY A 373 -0.49 2.19 32.86
N ILE A 374 -0.22 2.92 31.79
CA ILE A 374 0.74 2.59 30.74
C ILE A 374 2.02 3.42 30.89
N LEU A 375 3.17 2.79 30.67
CA LEU A 375 4.42 3.48 30.40
C LEU A 375 4.61 3.58 28.89
N GLY A 376 4.91 4.76 28.37
CA GLY A 376 5.10 4.97 26.94
C GLY A 376 6.10 6.07 26.61
N LEU A 377 6.09 6.52 25.37
CA LEU A 377 6.88 7.64 24.87
C LEU A 377 5.95 8.75 24.36
N LYS A 378 6.32 10.00 24.60
CA LYS A 378 5.56 11.14 24.10
C LYS A 378 5.55 11.18 22.57
N GLY A 379 4.41 11.48 22.00
CA GLY A 379 4.16 11.42 20.56
C GLY A 379 3.86 10.02 20.01
N SER A 380 3.77 8.97 20.85
CA SER A 380 3.33 7.65 20.38
C SER A 380 1.85 7.64 20.01
N TYR A 381 1.48 6.77 19.07
CA TYR A 381 0.13 6.58 18.57
C TYR A 381 -0.17 5.09 18.43
N HIS A 382 -1.30 4.66 19.01
CA HIS A 382 -1.68 3.24 19.08
C HIS A 382 -3.05 2.93 18.46
N GLY A 383 -3.72 3.94 17.89
CA GLY A 383 -5.06 3.81 17.29
C GLY A 383 -6.08 4.78 17.87
N ASP A 384 -7.26 4.82 17.25
CA ASP A 384 -8.32 5.81 17.53
C ASP A 384 -9.46 5.28 18.41
N THR A 385 -9.43 3.99 18.78
CA THR A 385 -10.40 3.45 19.73
C THR A 385 -10.04 3.88 21.15
N ILE A 386 -11.03 4.09 22.03
CA ILE A 386 -10.81 4.71 23.34
C ILE A 386 -9.72 4.02 24.15
N GLY A 387 -9.67 2.68 24.18
CA GLY A 387 -8.65 1.98 24.96
C GLY A 387 -7.23 2.14 24.41
N ALA A 388 -7.08 2.27 23.09
CA ALA A 388 -5.81 2.55 22.45
C ALA A 388 -5.40 4.02 22.64
N MET A 389 -6.37 4.94 22.59
CA MET A 389 -6.20 6.36 22.84
C MET A 389 -5.77 6.63 24.29
N ASP A 390 -6.36 5.97 25.28
CA ASP A 390 -5.99 6.08 26.71
C ASP A 390 -4.57 5.61 27.03
N ALA A 391 -3.95 4.87 26.11
CA ALA A 391 -2.54 4.47 26.17
C ALA A 391 -1.57 5.50 25.55
N CYS A 392 -2.09 6.60 25.00
CA CYS A 392 -1.34 7.74 24.50
C CYS A 392 -1.41 8.91 25.49
N GLU A 393 -0.48 9.86 25.39
CA GLU A 393 -0.58 11.12 26.11
C GLU A 393 -1.66 12.03 25.52
N GLU A 394 -2.10 13.01 26.31
CA GLU A 394 -2.97 14.10 25.87
C GLU A 394 -2.41 14.80 24.62
N GLY A 395 -3.24 14.93 23.58
CA GLY A 395 -2.77 15.42 22.28
C GLY A 395 -3.86 15.65 21.24
N VAL A 396 -3.46 16.01 20.01
CA VAL A 396 -4.38 16.39 18.92
C VAL A 396 -5.30 15.27 18.44
N TYR A 397 -4.99 14.03 18.78
CA TYR A 397 -5.76 12.83 18.43
C TYR A 397 -6.76 12.41 19.52
N THR A 398 -6.72 13.06 20.68
CA THR A 398 -7.54 12.69 21.84
C THR A 398 -8.95 13.31 21.74
N CYS A 399 -9.92 12.70 22.43
CA CYS A 399 -11.33 13.12 22.43
C CYS A 399 -11.85 13.31 23.87
N GLU A 400 -13.09 13.76 24.01
CA GLU A 400 -13.70 14.11 25.30
C GLU A 400 -13.85 12.93 26.29
N TRP A 401 -13.70 11.68 25.81
CA TRP A 401 -13.73 10.47 26.65
C TRP A 401 -12.35 9.94 27.00
N HIS A 402 -11.29 10.54 26.45
CA HIS A 402 -9.93 10.16 26.74
C HIS A 402 -9.62 10.40 28.23
N ASP A 403 -9.01 9.40 28.87
CA ASP A 403 -8.56 9.44 30.25
C ASP A 403 -7.14 8.86 30.30
N ALA A 404 -6.15 9.70 30.04
CA ALA A 404 -4.74 9.34 30.00
C ALA A 404 -4.29 8.71 31.34
N LYS A 405 -4.12 7.39 31.36
CA LYS A 405 -3.66 6.64 32.53
C LYS A 405 -2.26 6.14 32.31
N GLY A 406 -1.26 6.96 32.65
CA GLY A 406 0.11 6.54 32.43
C GLY A 406 1.17 7.60 32.66
N TYR A 407 2.36 7.28 32.17
CA TYR A 407 3.48 8.19 32.07
C TYR A 407 4.19 7.98 30.73
N TRP A 408 4.48 9.08 30.04
CA TRP A 408 5.16 9.06 28.75
C TRP A 408 6.46 9.84 28.84
N PHE A 409 7.58 9.18 28.54
CA PHE A 409 8.89 9.83 28.49
C PHE A 409 9.01 10.70 27.23
N ASP A 410 9.58 11.89 27.35
CA ASP A 410 10.13 12.60 26.20
C ASP A 410 11.29 11.75 25.63
N PRO A 411 11.20 11.25 24.38
CA PRO A 411 12.23 10.37 23.83
C PRO A 411 13.35 11.18 23.18
N PRO A 412 14.62 10.76 23.34
CA PRO A 412 15.70 11.17 22.45
C PRO A 412 15.42 10.74 21.01
N THR A 413 15.80 11.57 20.05
CA THR A 413 15.50 11.35 18.62
C THR A 413 16.75 11.30 17.76
N VAL A 414 16.74 10.51 16.69
CA VAL A 414 17.82 10.41 15.70
C VAL A 414 17.41 11.11 14.42
N SER A 415 18.31 11.93 13.86
CA SER A 415 18.07 12.56 12.56
C SER A 415 19.37 12.90 11.83
N ILE A 416 19.27 13.19 10.53
CA ILE A 416 20.38 13.71 9.74
C ILE A 416 20.19 15.22 9.55
N ARG A 417 21.16 16.01 10.02
CA ARG A 417 21.15 17.48 9.97
C ARG A 417 22.47 17.96 9.37
N LYS A 418 22.41 18.74 8.29
CA LYS A 418 23.60 19.28 7.60
C LYS A 418 24.64 18.20 7.25
N GLY A 419 24.17 17.03 6.82
CA GLY A 419 25.01 15.88 6.46
C GLY A 419 25.59 15.09 7.63
N LYS A 420 25.21 15.40 8.88
CA LYS A 420 25.69 14.75 10.10
C LYS A 420 24.56 14.00 10.80
N THR A 421 24.85 12.85 11.40
CA THR A 421 23.87 12.12 12.20
C THR A 421 23.88 12.66 13.63
N VAL A 422 22.72 13.08 14.11
CA VAL A 422 22.54 13.74 15.41
C VAL A 422 21.54 12.97 16.25
N VAL A 423 21.91 12.70 17.50
CA VAL A 423 20.99 12.28 18.57
C VAL A 423 20.62 13.52 19.37
N ALA A 424 19.36 13.94 19.29
CA ALA A 424 18.83 15.07 20.04
C ALA A 424 18.21 14.57 21.35
N LEU A 425 18.72 15.07 22.47
CA LEU A 425 18.29 14.77 23.83
C LEU A 425 17.24 15.78 24.32
N PRO A 426 16.15 15.32 24.96
CA PRO A 426 15.26 16.18 25.72
C PRO A 426 16.03 16.94 26.81
N PRO A 427 15.64 18.18 27.17
CA PRO A 427 16.34 18.99 28.16
C PRO A 427 16.57 18.28 29.51
N ALA A 428 15.61 17.46 29.95
CA ALA A 428 15.71 16.71 31.19
C ALA A 428 16.82 15.65 31.18
N ILE A 429 17.10 15.06 30.02
CA ILE A 429 18.17 14.07 29.83
C ILE A 429 19.50 14.76 29.54
N ALA A 430 19.49 15.82 28.73
CA ALA A 430 20.68 16.64 28.47
C ALA A 430 21.28 17.18 29.77
N ALA A 431 20.45 17.59 30.74
CA ALA A 431 20.90 18.04 32.05
C ALA A 431 21.61 16.96 32.90
N GLU A 432 21.54 15.68 32.51
CA GLU A 432 22.27 14.58 33.16
C GLU A 432 23.59 14.23 32.45
N THR A 433 23.87 14.80 31.27
CA THR A 433 25.18 14.61 30.63
C THR A 433 26.22 15.54 31.26
N GLU A 434 27.50 15.16 31.19
CA GLU A 434 28.59 15.95 31.79
C GLU A 434 28.73 17.35 31.16
N ASP A 435 28.41 17.48 29.87
CA ASP A 435 28.55 18.69 29.07
C ASP A 435 27.25 19.49 28.90
N GLY A 436 26.11 18.94 29.35
CA GLY A 436 24.79 19.56 29.20
C GLY A 436 24.31 19.69 27.75
N GLN A 437 24.95 19.01 26.78
CA GLN A 437 24.62 19.16 25.37
C GLN A 437 23.30 18.45 25.02
N SER A 438 22.45 19.15 24.27
CA SER A 438 21.17 18.62 23.78
C SER A 438 21.29 17.95 22.41
N ASP A 439 22.30 18.26 21.61
CA ASP A 439 22.52 17.62 20.31
C ASP A 439 23.88 16.92 20.34
N ILE A 440 23.87 15.59 20.22
CA ILE A 440 25.08 14.76 20.18
C ILE A 440 25.31 14.30 18.74
N GLU A 441 26.40 14.78 18.13
CA GLU A 441 26.86 14.26 16.84
C GLU A 441 27.44 12.86 17.01
N THR A 442 27.01 11.94 16.16
CA THR A 442 27.44 10.54 16.19
C THR A 442 28.32 10.21 14.99
N VAL A 443 29.08 9.12 15.08
CA VAL A 443 30.05 8.71 14.05
C VAL A 443 29.38 8.48 12.69
N SER A 444 28.25 7.77 12.69
CA SER A 444 27.47 7.48 11.50
C SER A 444 26.06 7.02 11.88
N LEU A 445 25.18 6.93 10.88
CA LEU A 445 23.87 6.34 11.08
C LEU A 445 23.96 4.88 11.54
N SER A 446 24.82 4.09 10.88
CA SER A 446 25.02 2.67 11.22
C SER A 446 25.51 2.50 12.65
N TRP A 447 26.45 3.33 13.10
CA TRP A 447 26.93 3.31 14.49
C TRP A 447 25.83 3.73 15.48
N THR A 448 25.01 4.73 15.11
CA THR A 448 23.89 5.18 15.95
C THR A 448 22.90 4.05 16.23
N TYR A 449 22.70 3.13 15.28
CA TYR A 449 21.83 1.98 15.49
C TYR A 449 22.57 0.71 15.96
N ASN A 450 23.88 0.79 16.20
CA ASN A 450 24.65 -0.29 16.81
C ASN A 450 24.43 -0.32 18.33
N ILE A 451 23.36 -0.98 18.76
CA ILE A 451 22.97 -1.05 20.17
C ILE A 451 24.03 -1.76 21.03
N ASP A 452 24.61 -2.86 20.56
CA ASP A 452 25.57 -3.64 21.34
C ASP A 452 26.82 -2.83 21.73
N GLU A 453 27.27 -1.97 20.81
CA GLU A 453 28.36 -1.05 21.08
C GLU A 453 27.89 0.13 21.95
N ARG A 454 26.75 0.74 21.62
CA ARG A 454 26.23 1.91 22.32
C ARG A 454 25.75 1.62 23.74
N LEU A 455 25.39 0.38 24.08
CA LEU A 455 25.11 -0.04 25.47
C LEU A 455 26.31 0.11 26.40
N LYS A 456 27.53 0.16 25.85
CA LYS A 456 28.78 0.40 26.59
C LYS A 456 29.13 1.88 26.70
N SER A 457 28.36 2.77 26.06
CA SER A 457 28.61 4.21 26.04
C SER A 457 28.19 4.89 27.35
N PRO A 458 28.78 6.06 27.69
CA PRO A 458 28.33 6.87 28.82
C PRO A 458 26.84 7.25 28.73
N LEU A 459 26.33 7.49 27.52
CA LEU A 459 24.93 7.86 27.29
C LEU A 459 23.95 6.76 27.73
N ALA A 460 24.33 5.49 27.59
CA ALA A 460 23.51 4.37 28.09
C ALA A 460 23.35 4.43 29.63
N SER A 461 24.40 4.85 30.33
CA SER A 461 24.35 5.03 31.79
C SER A 461 23.50 6.23 32.18
N VAL A 462 23.58 7.34 31.43
CA VAL A 462 22.71 8.52 31.59
C VAL A 462 21.24 8.13 31.43
N TYR A 463 20.89 7.45 30.33
CA TYR A 463 19.52 6.96 30.11
C TYR A 463 19.04 6.05 31.24
N ARG A 464 19.89 5.10 31.68
CA ARG A 464 19.55 4.17 32.76
C ARG A 464 19.22 4.90 34.05
N ASN A 465 20.09 5.82 34.47
CA ASN A 465 19.91 6.60 35.70
C ASN A 465 18.66 7.48 35.63
N TYR A 466 18.43 8.17 34.51
CA TYR A 466 17.23 8.98 34.30
C TYR A 466 15.95 8.16 34.41
N ILE A 467 15.91 7.00 33.74
CA ILE A 467 14.75 6.12 33.71
C ILE A 467 14.50 5.53 35.10
N GLU A 468 15.52 4.96 35.76
CA GLU A 468 15.40 4.38 37.09
C GLU A 468 14.89 5.41 38.12
N ARG A 469 15.47 6.61 38.11
CA ARG A 469 15.05 7.72 38.98
C ARG A 469 13.61 8.13 38.72
N THR A 470 13.19 8.16 37.45
CA THR A 470 11.81 8.50 37.08
C THR A 470 10.82 7.43 37.54
N LEU A 471 11.13 6.15 37.28
CA LEU A 471 10.30 5.03 37.73
C LEU A 471 10.20 4.96 39.26
N GLN A 472 11.27 5.29 39.99
CA GLN A 472 11.23 5.37 41.45
C GLN A 472 10.28 6.49 41.91
N LYS A 473 10.34 7.68 41.31
CA LYS A 473 9.41 8.77 41.61
C LYS A 473 7.94 8.39 41.32
N LEU A 474 7.69 7.66 40.23
CA LEU A 474 6.34 7.19 39.90
C LEU A 474 5.80 6.18 40.91
N LYS A 475 6.66 5.29 41.42
CA LYS A 475 6.30 4.33 42.48
C LYS A 475 6.01 5.02 43.82
N ASP A 476 6.76 6.08 44.14
CA ASP A 476 6.60 6.82 45.40
C ASP A 476 5.44 7.83 45.35
N GLY A 477 4.91 8.12 44.15
CA GLY A 477 3.79 9.03 43.95
C GLY A 477 2.41 8.40 44.13
N ASN A 478 1.37 9.24 44.15
CA ASN A 478 -0.04 8.83 44.21
C ASN A 478 -0.67 8.64 42.82
N GLY A 479 0.15 8.44 41.78
CA GLY A 479 -0.31 8.27 40.40
C GLY A 479 -0.88 6.87 40.11
N PRO A 480 -1.32 6.61 38.85
CA PRO A 480 -1.75 5.29 38.44
C PRO A 480 -0.61 4.26 38.61
N THR A 481 -0.98 3.03 38.92
CA THR A 481 0.00 1.93 39.03
C THR A 481 0.41 1.50 37.62
N ILE A 482 1.62 1.85 37.22
CA ILE A 482 2.17 1.46 35.92
C ILE A 482 2.23 -0.07 35.82
N ALA A 483 1.57 -0.61 34.79
CA ALA A 483 1.28 -2.03 34.65
C ALA A 483 1.79 -2.64 33.35
N ALA A 484 2.11 -1.83 32.34
CA ALA A 484 2.66 -2.29 31.06
C ALA A 484 3.53 -1.20 30.42
N LEU A 485 4.49 -1.59 29.58
CA LEU A 485 5.24 -0.71 28.69
C LEU A 485 4.75 -0.91 27.26
N ILE A 486 4.40 0.19 26.56
CA ILE A 486 4.05 0.17 25.14
C ILE A 486 5.05 1.03 24.37
N LEU A 487 5.56 0.48 23.26
CA LEU A 487 6.47 1.17 22.38
C LEU A 487 6.01 0.99 20.93
N GLU A 488 5.95 2.08 20.16
CA GLU A 488 6.21 2.05 18.73
C GLU A 488 7.73 1.95 18.53
N PRO A 489 8.29 0.80 18.13
CA PRO A 489 9.73 0.62 18.09
C PRO A 489 10.36 1.42 16.94
N LEU A 490 11.51 2.04 17.20
CA LEU A 490 12.35 2.79 16.26
C LEU A 490 11.73 4.07 15.68
N VAL A 491 10.48 4.03 15.22
CA VAL A 491 9.82 5.18 14.57
C VAL A 491 8.38 5.29 15.05
N MET A 492 8.04 6.43 15.66
CA MET A 492 6.65 6.79 15.97
C MET A 492 6.05 7.51 14.77
N GLY A 493 5.07 6.88 14.12
CA GLY A 493 4.57 7.32 12.83
C GLY A 493 3.74 8.59 12.92
N ALA A 494 2.56 8.50 13.54
CA ALA A 494 1.56 9.58 13.57
C ALA A 494 1.98 10.79 14.42
N GLY A 495 2.94 10.59 15.33
CA GLY A 495 3.59 11.66 16.09
C GLY A 495 4.44 12.63 15.24
N GLY A 496 4.72 12.28 13.98
CA GLY A 496 5.47 13.14 13.07
C GLY A 496 6.70 12.48 12.45
N MET A 497 6.68 11.16 12.23
CA MET A 497 7.85 10.37 11.83
C MET A 497 9.04 10.60 12.79
N ILE A 498 8.78 10.39 14.08
CA ILE A 498 9.79 10.59 15.12
C ILE A 498 10.65 9.33 15.19
N PHE A 499 11.88 9.42 14.68
CA PHE A 499 12.87 8.35 14.80
C PHE A 499 13.47 8.41 16.21
N VAL A 500 13.10 7.45 17.05
CA VAL A 500 13.53 7.38 18.45
C VAL A 500 14.94 6.79 18.51
N ASP A 501 15.77 7.29 19.43
CA ASP A 501 17.06 6.69 19.72
C ASP A 501 16.88 5.22 20.16
N PRO A 502 17.33 4.22 19.37
CA PRO A 502 17.15 2.81 19.71
C PRO A 502 17.87 2.43 21.01
N LEU A 503 18.93 3.15 21.39
CA LEU A 503 19.60 2.95 22.67
C LEU A 503 18.67 3.28 23.83
N PHE A 504 17.89 4.36 23.73
CA PHE A 504 16.96 4.77 24.79
C PHE A 504 15.86 3.72 24.98
N GLN A 505 15.24 3.27 23.88
CA GLN A 505 14.22 2.21 23.92
C GLN A 505 14.79 0.92 24.51
N ARG A 506 16.01 0.53 24.10
CA ARG A 506 16.66 -0.65 24.67
C ARG A 506 16.91 -0.52 26.18
N VAL A 507 17.49 0.59 26.62
CA VAL A 507 17.78 0.81 28.05
C VAL A 507 16.47 0.83 28.86
N LEU A 508 15.41 1.45 28.33
CA LEU A 508 14.09 1.44 28.95
C LEU A 508 13.55 0.02 29.12
N ILE A 509 13.63 -0.82 28.08
CA ILE A 509 13.24 -2.23 28.15
C ILE A 509 14.06 -2.98 29.21
N ASP A 510 15.39 -2.80 29.24
CA ASP A 510 16.25 -3.47 30.20
C ASP A 510 15.95 -3.05 31.65
N VAL A 511 15.73 -1.76 31.89
CA VAL A 511 15.37 -1.23 33.23
C VAL A 511 14.01 -1.76 33.67
N VAL A 512 13.01 -1.75 32.78
CA VAL A 512 11.67 -2.26 33.07
C VAL A 512 11.69 -3.75 33.38
N ARG A 513 12.45 -4.55 32.62
CA ARG A 513 12.62 -5.99 32.88
C ARG A 513 13.36 -6.26 34.20
N GLY A 514 14.28 -5.39 34.60
CA GLY A 514 15.03 -5.45 35.86
C GLY A 514 16.17 -6.49 35.89
N PRO A 515 16.95 -6.57 37.00
CA PRO A 515 18.20 -7.33 37.08
C PRO A 515 18.04 -8.85 36.89
N SER A 516 16.86 -9.39 37.19
CA SER A 516 16.57 -10.83 37.09
C SER A 516 16.41 -11.32 35.64
N ALA A 517 16.37 -10.43 34.64
CA ALA A 517 16.19 -10.78 33.23
C ALA A 517 17.29 -11.70 32.68
N ALA A 518 18.54 -11.54 33.13
CA ALA A 518 19.68 -12.34 32.67
C ALA A 518 19.64 -13.82 33.10
N THR A 519 18.71 -14.20 33.99
CA THR A 519 18.63 -15.55 34.58
C THR A 519 17.35 -16.32 34.25
N ARG A 520 16.43 -15.72 33.46
CA ARG A 520 15.13 -16.33 33.13
C ARG A 520 15.06 -16.76 31.66
N SER A 521 14.20 -17.74 31.39
CA SER A 521 13.84 -18.11 30.01
C SER A 521 13.27 -16.90 29.28
N SER A 522 13.57 -16.74 27.99
CA SER A 522 13.01 -15.68 27.12
C SER A 522 11.48 -15.67 27.05
N SER A 523 10.82 -16.74 27.52
CA SER A 523 9.37 -16.89 27.52
C SER A 523 8.64 -16.33 28.75
N GLU A 524 9.37 -15.96 29.81
CA GLU A 524 8.80 -15.36 31.03
C GLU A 524 9.12 -13.87 31.13
N TRP A 525 8.08 -13.05 31.27
CA TRP A 525 8.21 -11.61 31.46
C TRP A 525 8.58 -11.26 32.91
N SER A 526 9.28 -10.15 33.11
CA SER A 526 9.67 -9.63 34.41
C SER A 526 9.47 -8.12 34.49
N GLY A 527 9.23 -7.60 35.70
CA GLY A 527 8.90 -6.19 35.87
C GLY A 527 7.54 -5.86 35.24
N LEU A 528 7.49 -5.24 34.06
CA LEU A 528 6.23 -4.97 33.34
C LEU A 528 6.16 -5.81 32.05
N PRO A 529 4.98 -6.29 31.63
CA PRO A 529 4.77 -6.78 30.28
C PRO A 529 5.07 -5.69 29.26
N ILE A 530 5.75 -6.07 28.17
CA ILE A 530 6.17 -5.15 27.11
C ILE A 530 5.39 -5.45 25.82
N ILE A 531 4.74 -4.41 25.29
CA ILE A 531 4.02 -4.43 24.01
C ILE A 531 4.87 -3.70 22.97
N PHE A 532 5.17 -4.37 21.86
CA PHE A 532 5.64 -3.71 20.65
C PHE A 532 4.46 -3.47 19.70
N ASP A 533 4.14 -2.20 19.49
CA ASP A 533 3.26 -1.76 18.43
C ASP A 533 4.03 -1.76 17.10
N GLU A 534 4.00 -2.89 16.39
CA GLU A 534 4.61 -3.04 15.08
C GLU A 534 3.59 -2.80 13.94
N VAL A 535 2.45 -2.17 14.23
CA VAL A 535 1.41 -1.87 13.23
C VAL A 535 1.96 -1.03 12.09
N PHE A 536 2.86 -0.09 12.40
CA PHE A 536 3.52 0.74 11.39
C PHE A 536 4.79 0.10 10.81
N ILE A 537 5.74 -0.26 11.67
CA ILE A 537 7.12 -0.59 11.28
C ILE A 537 7.37 -2.08 11.02
N GLY A 538 6.47 -2.95 11.45
CA GLY A 538 6.60 -4.40 11.32
C GLY A 538 6.62 -4.85 9.86
N LEU A 539 7.02 -6.11 9.66
CA LEU A 539 6.95 -6.79 8.36
C LEU A 539 7.70 -6.03 7.26
N TYR A 540 8.94 -5.63 7.55
CA TYR A 540 9.88 -5.05 6.59
C TYR A 540 9.65 -3.60 6.17
N ARG A 541 8.73 -2.83 6.78
CA ARG A 541 8.59 -1.38 6.51
C ARG A 541 9.93 -0.64 6.56
N LEU A 542 10.73 -0.96 7.59
CA LEU A 542 12.09 -0.43 7.81
C LEU A 542 13.20 -1.36 7.29
N GLY A 543 12.88 -2.33 6.45
CA GLY A 543 13.84 -3.34 5.97
C GLY A 543 14.11 -4.49 6.97
N LEU A 544 13.42 -4.50 8.12
CA LEU A 544 13.51 -5.51 9.17
C LEU A 544 12.18 -6.25 9.33
N GLN A 545 12.21 -7.58 9.50
CA GLN A 545 10.98 -8.36 9.73
C GLN A 545 10.26 -7.92 11.02
N THR A 546 11.05 -7.65 12.06
CA THR A 546 10.63 -7.09 13.35
C THR A 546 11.74 -6.19 13.90
N SER A 547 11.37 -5.20 14.70
CA SER A 547 12.31 -4.34 15.43
C SER A 547 13.18 -5.11 16.43
N SER A 548 12.73 -6.28 16.89
CA SER A 548 13.44 -7.11 17.88
C SER A 548 14.87 -7.44 17.44
N THR A 549 15.09 -7.61 16.14
CA THR A 549 16.41 -7.88 15.55
C THR A 549 17.38 -6.73 15.78
N LEU A 550 16.91 -5.48 15.68
CA LEU A 550 17.75 -4.29 15.88
C LEU A 550 17.84 -3.92 17.36
N LEU A 551 16.71 -3.99 18.10
CA LEU A 551 16.67 -3.73 19.54
C LEU A 551 17.43 -4.79 20.36
N GLY A 552 17.69 -5.97 19.79
CA GLY A 552 18.39 -7.08 20.43
C GLY A 552 17.60 -7.74 21.57
N THR A 553 16.29 -7.49 21.64
CA THR A 553 15.38 -7.98 22.69
C THR A 553 13.97 -8.11 22.11
N THR A 554 13.20 -9.04 22.64
CA THR A 554 11.84 -9.32 22.18
C THR A 554 10.79 -8.65 23.08
N PRO A 555 9.55 -8.45 22.61
CA PRO A 555 8.45 -8.07 23.47
C PRO A 555 7.83 -9.31 24.16
N ASP A 556 6.80 -9.08 24.96
CA ASP A 556 5.91 -10.13 25.49
C ASP A 556 4.60 -10.23 24.70
N ILE A 557 4.26 -9.14 24.00
CA ILE A 557 3.11 -9.00 23.10
C ILE A 557 3.52 -8.13 21.92
N SER A 558 3.10 -8.45 20.69
CA SER A 558 3.28 -7.55 19.54
C SER A 558 2.05 -7.48 18.66
N VAL A 559 1.81 -6.34 18.04
CA VAL A 559 0.67 -6.13 17.15
C VAL A 559 1.16 -5.86 15.73
N ASN A 560 0.63 -6.60 14.76
CA ASN A 560 0.94 -6.45 13.34
C ASN A 560 -0.35 -6.21 12.55
N ALA A 561 -0.36 -5.21 11.67
CA ALA A 561 -1.45 -4.94 10.73
C ALA A 561 -0.86 -4.31 9.45
N LYS A 562 -1.56 -3.38 8.78
CA LYS A 562 -1.08 -2.61 7.62
C LYS A 562 -0.42 -3.48 6.54
N ILE A 563 0.92 -3.56 6.53
CA ILE A 563 1.69 -4.39 5.59
C ILE A 563 1.24 -5.84 5.61
N LEU A 564 0.72 -6.34 6.72
CA LEU A 564 0.31 -7.74 6.91
C LEU A 564 -0.48 -8.30 5.71
N THR A 565 -1.36 -7.50 5.11
CA THR A 565 -2.24 -7.89 3.99
C THR A 565 -1.87 -7.22 2.66
N GLY A 566 -0.67 -6.65 2.58
CA GLY A 566 -0.16 -5.97 1.39
C GLY A 566 -0.91 -4.69 1.03
N GLY A 567 -1.78 -4.20 1.92
CA GLY A 567 -2.66 -3.06 1.67
C GLY A 567 -3.93 -3.39 0.88
N LEU A 568 -4.32 -4.66 0.75
CA LEU A 568 -5.53 -5.05 0.01
C LEU A 568 -6.80 -5.09 0.88
N VAL A 569 -6.71 -5.62 2.12
CA VAL A 569 -7.85 -5.80 3.03
C VAL A 569 -7.45 -5.57 4.50
N PRO A 570 -8.36 -5.18 5.41
CA PRO A 570 -8.01 -4.94 6.83
C PRO A 570 -7.81 -6.24 7.60
N LEU A 571 -6.70 -6.39 8.32
CA LEU A 571 -6.51 -7.49 9.29
C LEU A 571 -5.45 -7.06 10.30
N ALA A 572 -5.62 -7.46 11.55
CA ALA A 572 -4.57 -7.38 12.55
C ALA A 572 -4.36 -8.70 13.29
N VAL A 573 -3.13 -8.92 13.72
CA VAL A 573 -2.73 -10.06 14.55
C VAL A 573 -1.92 -9.57 15.74
N THR A 574 -2.41 -9.90 16.94
CA THR A 574 -1.71 -9.68 18.20
C THR A 574 -1.04 -10.99 18.63
N LEU A 575 0.28 -11.03 18.60
CA LEU A 575 1.09 -12.16 19.07
C LEU A 575 1.32 -12.02 20.56
N ALA A 576 1.32 -13.13 21.29
CA ALA A 576 1.57 -13.15 22.73
C ALA A 576 2.48 -14.32 23.13
N SER A 577 3.32 -14.08 24.13
CA SER A 577 4.11 -15.14 24.78
C SER A 577 3.22 -16.11 25.57
N ASP A 578 3.74 -17.29 25.87
CA ASP A 578 2.98 -18.29 26.64
C ASP A 578 2.67 -17.82 28.07
N SER A 579 3.57 -17.03 28.68
CA SER A 579 3.36 -16.48 30.02
C SER A 579 2.23 -15.45 30.07
N ILE A 580 2.01 -14.67 29.00
CA ILE A 580 0.83 -13.81 28.86
C ILE A 580 -0.44 -14.66 28.70
N TYR A 581 -0.42 -15.67 27.82
CA TYR A 581 -1.56 -16.56 27.60
C TYR A 581 -2.01 -17.25 28.90
N ARG A 582 -1.07 -17.76 29.71
CA ARG A 582 -1.37 -18.43 30.98
C ARG A 582 -2.12 -17.56 31.99
N ALA A 583 -2.04 -16.23 31.90
CA ALA A 583 -2.76 -15.33 32.81
C ALA A 583 -4.29 -15.33 32.63
N PHE A 584 -4.78 -15.94 31.54
CA PHE A 584 -6.19 -16.10 31.20
C PHE A 584 -6.69 -17.54 31.35
N LEU A 585 -5.82 -18.48 31.76
CA LEU A 585 -6.20 -19.88 31.96
C LEU A 585 -6.83 -20.06 33.33
N SER A 586 -8.12 -20.42 33.35
CA SER A 586 -8.83 -20.93 34.53
C SER A 586 -10.01 -21.80 34.09
N ASP A 587 -10.68 -22.44 35.05
CA ASP A 587 -11.92 -23.19 34.81
C ASP A 587 -13.15 -22.27 34.64
N ASP A 588 -13.01 -20.97 34.92
CA ASP A 588 -14.08 -19.98 34.81
C ASP A 588 -14.00 -19.21 33.48
N LYS A 589 -15.09 -19.27 32.71
CA LYS A 589 -15.22 -18.57 31.42
C LYS A 589 -14.99 -17.06 31.54
N VAL A 590 -15.26 -16.44 32.69
CA VAL A 590 -15.08 -14.99 32.87
C VAL A 590 -13.62 -14.56 32.94
N ASP A 591 -12.70 -15.49 33.18
CA ASP A 591 -11.26 -15.22 33.21
C ASP A 591 -10.62 -15.28 31.82
N ALA A 592 -11.34 -15.78 30.81
CA ALA A 592 -10.90 -15.77 29.43
C ALA A 592 -10.77 -14.32 28.90
N LEU A 593 -10.04 -14.16 27.80
CA LEU A 593 -10.01 -12.88 27.10
C LEU A 593 -11.33 -12.66 26.36
N LEU A 594 -12.30 -12.04 27.04
CA LEU A 594 -13.62 -11.70 26.50
C LEU A 594 -13.53 -10.47 25.57
N HIS A 595 -12.79 -10.63 24.48
CA HIS A 595 -12.67 -9.67 23.37
C HIS A 595 -12.91 -10.47 22.09
N GLY A 596 -13.69 -9.93 21.16
CA GLY A 596 -13.87 -10.54 19.84
C GLY A 596 -14.67 -9.63 18.92
N HIS A 597 -14.42 -9.76 17.62
CA HIS A 597 -15.17 -9.06 16.57
C HIS A 597 -15.92 -10.10 15.75
N SER A 598 -17.00 -9.69 15.08
CA SER A 598 -17.75 -10.59 14.21
C SER A 598 -16.87 -11.17 13.09
N TYR A 599 -15.89 -10.42 12.60
CA TYR A 599 -14.96 -10.82 11.54
C TYR A 599 -13.61 -11.34 12.06
N THR A 600 -13.47 -11.64 13.35
CA THR A 600 -12.23 -12.20 13.92
C THR A 600 -11.72 -13.37 13.07
N ALA A 601 -10.46 -13.25 12.61
CA ALA A 601 -9.76 -14.22 11.77
C ALA A 601 -10.45 -14.54 10.43
N TYR A 602 -11.20 -13.62 9.82
CA TYR A 602 -11.94 -13.93 8.59
C TYR A 602 -11.02 -14.52 7.47
N PRO A 603 -11.43 -15.63 6.80
CA PRO A 603 -10.55 -16.39 5.91
C PRO A 603 -9.88 -15.61 4.78
N VAL A 604 -10.58 -14.61 4.22
CA VAL A 604 -10.08 -13.77 3.13
C VAL A 604 -8.86 -12.96 3.56
N GLY A 605 -8.92 -12.31 4.72
CA GLY A 605 -7.79 -11.54 5.26
C GLY A 605 -6.59 -12.43 5.54
N CYS A 606 -6.82 -13.59 6.14
CA CYS A 606 -5.75 -14.52 6.48
C CYS A 606 -5.04 -15.09 5.23
N GLU A 607 -5.79 -15.44 4.18
CA GLU A 607 -5.18 -15.95 2.93
C GLU A 607 -4.40 -14.83 2.21
N VAL A 608 -4.95 -13.61 2.15
CA VAL A 608 -4.25 -12.46 1.57
C VAL A 608 -2.97 -12.15 2.34
N ALA A 609 -3.00 -12.21 3.67
CA ALA A 609 -1.82 -12.01 4.49
C ALA A 609 -0.77 -13.11 4.27
N HIS A 610 -1.18 -14.37 4.14
CA HIS A 610 -0.26 -15.46 3.80
C HIS A 610 0.42 -15.22 2.44
N GLU A 611 -0.34 -14.90 1.40
CA GLU A 611 0.21 -14.61 0.07
C GLU A 611 1.13 -13.38 0.09
N THR A 612 0.79 -12.36 0.89
CA THR A 612 1.66 -11.19 1.08
C THR A 612 3.02 -11.61 1.64
N LEU A 613 3.03 -12.39 2.72
CA LEU A 613 4.27 -12.87 3.32
C LEU A 613 5.09 -13.74 2.35
N ASP A 614 4.45 -14.57 1.51
CA ASP A 614 5.12 -15.36 0.46
C ASP A 614 5.82 -14.48 -0.59
N ILE A 615 5.23 -13.33 -0.91
CA ILE A 615 5.85 -12.35 -1.80
C ILE A 615 7.03 -11.67 -1.09
N LEU A 616 6.87 -11.26 0.17
CA LEU A 616 7.93 -10.61 0.94
C LEU A 616 9.17 -11.52 1.09
N ASP A 617 8.98 -12.81 1.37
CA ASP A 617 10.08 -13.78 1.47
C ASP A 617 10.93 -13.83 0.19
N LYS A 618 10.29 -13.74 -0.98
CA LYS A 618 11.01 -13.67 -2.26
C LYS A 618 11.73 -12.33 -2.43
N LEU A 619 11.06 -11.23 -2.12
CA LEU A 619 11.62 -9.88 -2.28
C LEU A 619 12.88 -9.65 -1.44
N THR A 620 12.89 -10.11 -0.18
CA THR A 620 14.00 -9.88 0.76
C THR A 620 15.32 -10.54 0.31
N THR A 621 15.23 -11.58 -0.53
CA THR A 621 16.38 -12.26 -1.16
C THR A 621 16.73 -11.74 -2.56
N SER A 622 15.97 -10.77 -3.08
CA SER A 622 16.16 -10.27 -4.44
C SER A 622 17.43 -9.43 -4.60
N GLU A 623 17.92 -9.35 -5.84
CA GLU A 623 19.06 -8.50 -6.19
C GLU A 623 18.81 -7.02 -5.86
N SER A 624 17.58 -6.54 -6.06
CA SER A 624 17.21 -5.15 -5.77
C SER A 624 17.42 -4.78 -4.30
N TRP A 625 17.02 -5.68 -3.38
CA TRP A 625 17.23 -5.54 -1.93
C TRP A 625 18.71 -5.63 -1.56
N ARG A 626 19.47 -6.49 -2.22
CA ARG A 626 20.92 -6.58 -2.02
C ARG A 626 21.59 -5.27 -2.43
N VAL A 627 21.31 -4.77 -3.63
CA VAL A 627 21.88 -3.50 -4.13
C VAL A 627 21.51 -2.32 -3.24
N ALA A 628 20.26 -2.21 -2.78
CA ALA A 628 19.83 -1.16 -1.87
C ALA A 628 20.62 -1.20 -0.54
N ARG A 629 20.81 -2.39 0.05
CA ARG A 629 21.64 -2.57 1.25
C ARG A 629 23.10 -2.19 1.04
N GLU A 630 23.69 -2.59 -0.08
CA GLU A 630 25.09 -2.29 -0.40
C GLU A 630 25.38 -0.78 -0.48
N LYS A 631 24.43 0.02 -0.99
CA LYS A 631 24.59 1.48 -1.07
C LYS A 631 24.81 2.15 0.29
N TRP A 632 24.26 1.58 1.36
CA TRP A 632 24.32 2.12 2.71
C TRP A 632 25.48 1.56 3.54
N LYS A 633 26.35 0.73 2.96
CA LYS A 633 27.52 0.21 3.67
C LYS A 633 28.58 1.31 3.87
N VAL A 634 29.14 1.33 5.06
CA VAL A 634 30.30 2.16 5.39
C VAL A 634 31.57 1.39 4.98
N PRO A 635 32.58 2.02 4.32
CA PRO A 635 33.82 1.35 3.93
C PRO A 635 34.76 1.14 5.12
N GLU A 636 34.46 0.19 6.01
CA GLU A 636 35.37 -0.29 7.06
C GLU A 636 35.28 -1.82 7.21
N PRO A 637 36.34 -2.51 7.69
CA PRO A 637 36.42 -3.96 7.74
C PRO A 637 35.73 -4.50 9.00
N GLU A 638 34.40 -4.38 9.08
CA GLU A 638 33.63 -5.08 10.11
C GLU A 638 32.51 -5.93 9.49
N LYS A 639 32.29 -7.09 10.11
CA LYS A 639 31.36 -8.12 9.67
C LYS A 639 30.00 -7.51 9.39
N VAL A 640 29.48 -7.71 8.18
CA VAL A 640 28.10 -7.38 7.83
C VAL A 640 27.18 -8.13 8.79
N SER A 641 26.65 -7.43 9.78
CA SER A 641 25.56 -7.92 10.61
C SER A 641 24.25 -7.70 9.86
N GLU A 642 23.32 -8.65 9.96
CA GLU A 642 21.94 -8.49 9.46
C GLU A 642 21.19 -7.31 10.12
N THR A 643 21.78 -6.68 11.15
CA THR A 643 21.22 -5.59 11.96
C THR A 643 21.57 -4.18 11.47
N SER A 644 22.26 -4.01 10.34
CA SER A 644 22.66 -2.68 9.87
C SER A 644 21.47 -1.86 9.34
N VAL A 645 21.49 -0.54 9.57
CA VAL A 645 20.50 0.39 9.02
C VAL A 645 20.78 0.69 7.56
N TRP A 646 19.73 0.69 6.75
CA TRP A 646 19.79 0.99 5.32
C TRP A 646 18.43 1.49 4.82
N SER A 647 18.39 2.00 3.60
CA SER A 647 17.17 2.52 2.97
C SER A 647 17.12 2.21 1.48
N PHE A 648 15.91 2.17 0.91
CA PHE A 648 15.72 2.19 -0.54
C PHE A 648 16.03 3.55 -1.15
N TRP A 649 15.92 4.61 -0.35
CA TRP A 649 16.31 5.96 -0.72
C TRP A 649 17.84 6.06 -0.80
N ASP A 650 18.34 6.81 -1.78
CA ASP A 650 19.76 6.97 -2.03
C ASP A 650 20.43 7.80 -0.92
N PRO A 651 21.55 7.33 -0.34
CA PRO A 651 22.20 8.02 0.77
C PRO A 651 22.75 9.40 0.37
N GLU A 652 23.18 9.58 -0.88
CA GLU A 652 23.68 10.88 -1.36
C GLU A 652 22.52 11.87 -1.50
N PHE A 653 21.36 11.42 -1.99
CA PHE A 653 20.15 12.24 -2.01
C PHE A 653 19.77 12.72 -0.61
N VAL A 654 19.74 11.80 0.37
CA VAL A 654 19.45 12.15 1.78
C VAL A 654 20.48 13.14 2.31
N HIS A 655 21.77 12.94 2.00
CA HIS A 655 22.85 13.82 2.40
C HIS A 655 22.66 15.25 1.85
N VAL A 656 22.40 15.38 0.56
CA VAL A 656 22.17 16.68 -0.11
C VAL A 656 20.95 17.40 0.46
N VAL A 657 19.81 16.72 0.58
CA VAL A 657 18.58 17.33 1.12
C VAL A 657 18.79 17.80 2.56
N SER A 658 19.53 17.04 3.38
CA SER A 658 19.81 17.42 4.78
C SER A 658 20.65 18.70 4.93
N ARG A 659 21.31 19.16 3.86
CA ARG A 659 22.13 20.38 3.84
C ARG A 659 21.38 21.62 3.36
N MET A 660 20.15 21.47 2.85
CA MET A 660 19.37 22.60 2.36
C MET A 660 18.93 23.53 3.49
N ASP A 661 19.02 24.85 3.29
CA ASP A 661 18.85 25.83 4.35
C ASP A 661 17.47 25.83 5.00
N HIS A 662 16.41 25.49 4.27
CA HIS A 662 15.04 25.44 4.78
C HIS A 662 14.66 24.06 5.35
N VAL A 663 15.55 23.07 5.25
CA VAL A 663 15.36 21.73 5.83
C VAL A 663 15.97 21.71 7.23
N ALA A 664 15.16 21.32 8.21
CA ALA A 664 15.59 21.21 9.60
C ALA A 664 16.31 19.88 9.85
N GLU A 665 15.68 18.78 9.43
CA GLU A 665 16.22 17.44 9.54
C GLU A 665 15.63 16.51 8.48
N VAL A 666 16.38 15.47 8.11
CA VAL A 666 15.96 14.41 7.18
C VAL A 666 16.24 13.07 7.84
N MET A 667 15.43 12.08 7.52
CA MET A 667 15.72 10.71 7.91
C MET A 667 15.20 9.74 6.85
N ALA A 668 15.94 8.66 6.61
CA ALA A 668 15.53 7.59 5.72
C ALA A 668 15.87 6.23 6.34
N PHE A 669 14.91 5.30 6.32
CA PHE A 669 15.08 3.95 6.85
C PHE A 669 14.09 2.99 6.17
N GLY A 670 14.60 1.93 5.54
CA GLY A 670 13.82 1.00 4.73
C GLY A 670 13.11 1.75 3.61
N THR A 671 11.77 1.70 3.61
CA THR A 671 10.95 2.39 2.61
C THR A 671 10.60 3.83 2.97
N VAL A 672 10.92 4.27 4.19
CA VAL A 672 10.46 5.54 4.75
C VAL A 672 11.48 6.64 4.50
N LEU A 673 11.01 7.79 4.03
CA LEU A 673 11.73 9.06 3.99
C LEU A 673 10.90 10.12 4.69
N SER A 674 11.50 10.86 5.62
CA SER A 674 10.89 12.01 6.28
C SER A 674 11.76 13.24 6.11
N ILE A 675 11.13 14.37 5.79
CA ILE A 675 11.79 15.66 5.63
C ILE A 675 11.04 16.67 6.50
N LYS A 676 11.72 17.24 7.48
CA LYS A 676 11.18 18.29 8.34
C LYS A 676 11.61 19.65 7.83
N ILE A 677 10.65 20.53 7.63
CA ILE A 677 10.88 21.90 7.18
C ILE A 677 11.04 22.82 8.40
N LYS A 678 11.98 23.76 8.33
CA LYS A 678 12.15 24.80 9.35
C LYS A 678 10.90 25.68 9.37
N ASP A 679 10.34 25.88 10.56
CA ASP A 679 9.16 26.70 10.79
C ASP A 679 9.28 27.38 12.16
N GLU A 680 8.79 28.62 12.26
CA GLU A 680 8.65 29.35 13.53
C GLU A 680 7.46 28.79 14.34
N SER A 681 6.47 28.22 13.66
CA SER A 681 5.30 27.55 14.26
C SER A 681 5.54 26.03 14.28
N ALA A 682 6.19 25.49 15.31
CA ALA A 682 6.46 24.05 15.40
C ALA A 682 5.18 23.23 15.68
N GLY A 683 5.11 21.99 15.18
CA GLY A 683 4.08 21.01 15.54
C GLY A 683 3.00 20.76 14.47
N TYR A 684 1.98 19.97 14.84
CA TYR A 684 0.96 19.42 13.93
C TYR A 684 0.11 20.49 13.19
N GLN A 685 -0.02 21.69 13.76
CA GLN A 685 -0.78 22.80 13.17
C GLN A 685 -0.02 23.52 12.04
N SER A 686 1.27 23.23 11.87
CA SER A 686 2.06 23.82 10.79
C SER A 686 1.56 23.43 9.40
N HIS A 687 1.64 24.37 8.47
CA HIS A 687 1.36 24.16 7.06
C HIS A 687 2.60 24.37 6.17
N SER A 688 3.79 24.57 6.74
CA SER A 688 5.00 24.92 5.99
C SER A 688 5.42 23.82 5.00
N ALA A 689 5.46 22.58 5.44
CA ALA A 689 5.76 21.43 4.58
C ALA A 689 4.73 21.24 3.47
N ARG A 690 3.44 21.43 3.78
CA ARG A 690 2.37 21.41 2.78
C ARG A 690 2.57 22.52 1.76
N ALA A 691 2.76 23.76 2.19
CA ALA A 691 2.92 24.91 1.32
C ALA A 691 4.15 24.79 0.41
N LEU A 692 5.27 24.28 0.94
CA LEU A 692 6.51 24.09 0.17
C LEU A 692 6.36 23.03 -0.92
N LEU A 693 5.72 21.90 -0.58
CA LEU A 693 5.64 20.74 -1.46
C LEU A 693 4.37 20.68 -2.31
N GLU A 694 3.45 21.66 -2.21
CA GLU A 694 2.14 21.58 -2.87
C GLU A 694 2.26 21.35 -4.39
N SER A 695 3.26 21.96 -5.05
CA SER A 695 3.51 21.78 -6.48
C SER A 695 3.98 20.37 -6.86
N ILE A 696 4.43 19.55 -5.92
CA ILE A 696 4.87 18.18 -6.22
C ILE A 696 3.69 17.28 -6.63
N LYS A 697 2.46 17.64 -6.23
CA LYS A 697 1.23 16.88 -6.54
C LYS A 697 0.85 16.92 -8.01
N THR A 698 1.30 17.94 -8.74
CA THR A 698 1.04 18.10 -10.17
C THR A 698 2.17 17.50 -11.00
N ALA A 699 1.85 16.85 -12.11
CA ALA A 699 2.86 16.41 -13.05
C ALA A 699 3.62 17.58 -13.68
N VAL A 700 4.95 17.43 -13.76
CA VAL A 700 5.83 18.37 -14.46
C VAL A 700 6.11 17.80 -15.84
N GLN A 701 5.73 18.53 -16.89
CA GLN A 701 5.95 18.07 -18.26
C GLN A 701 7.45 17.95 -18.58
N SER A 702 7.79 16.89 -19.32
CA SER A 702 9.13 16.58 -19.81
C SER A 702 9.01 15.91 -21.17
N GLU A 703 9.98 16.14 -22.05
CA GLU A 703 10.07 15.45 -23.34
C GLU A 703 10.49 13.97 -23.18
N ALA A 704 11.11 13.62 -22.05
CA ALA A 704 11.50 12.25 -21.73
C ALA A 704 10.34 11.45 -21.11
N LEU A 705 10.27 10.16 -21.44
CA LEU A 705 9.33 9.24 -20.80
C LEU A 705 9.67 9.09 -19.31
N SER A 706 8.64 9.15 -18.47
CA SER A 706 8.79 8.91 -17.04
C SER A 706 8.77 7.40 -16.71
N PRO A 707 9.18 6.99 -15.50
CA PRO A 707 9.00 5.60 -15.04
C PRO A 707 7.56 5.26 -14.62
N ALA A 708 6.61 6.21 -14.64
CA ALA A 708 5.22 5.90 -14.39
C ALA A 708 4.66 4.98 -15.51
N PRO A 709 3.70 4.10 -15.22
CA PRO A 709 3.23 3.16 -16.22
C PRO A 709 2.61 3.86 -17.44
N GLY A 710 3.19 3.62 -18.62
CA GLY A 710 2.83 4.28 -19.86
C GLY A 710 3.66 5.53 -20.16
N GLY A 711 4.65 5.89 -19.34
CA GLY A 711 5.65 6.91 -19.61
C GLY A 711 5.17 8.36 -19.50
N SER A 712 3.94 8.59 -19.05
CA SER A 712 3.39 9.94 -18.84
C SER A 712 4.10 10.63 -17.66
N PRO A 713 4.29 11.96 -17.71
CA PRO A 713 4.63 12.73 -16.51
C PRO A 713 3.65 12.44 -15.36
N PHE A 714 4.14 12.40 -14.12
CA PHE A 714 3.35 12.05 -12.95
C PHE A 714 3.48 13.08 -11.83
N GLY A 715 2.41 13.24 -11.04
CA GLY A 715 2.44 13.95 -9.76
C GLY A 715 2.83 13.02 -8.61
N ILE A 716 3.15 13.57 -7.44
CA ILE A 716 3.43 12.77 -6.22
C ILE A 716 2.39 13.10 -5.15
N HIS A 717 1.61 12.09 -4.76
CA HIS A 717 0.80 12.15 -3.56
C HIS A 717 1.72 12.00 -2.35
N TYR A 718 1.57 12.88 -1.38
CA TYR A 718 2.28 12.81 -0.10
C TYR A 718 1.35 13.36 0.98
N ARG A 719 1.71 13.10 2.23
CA ARG A 719 1.02 13.68 3.38
C ARG A 719 2.02 14.35 4.30
N THR A 720 1.48 15.22 5.14
CA THR A 720 2.22 15.99 6.13
C THR A 720 1.73 15.65 7.52
N LEU A 721 2.63 15.68 8.49
CA LEU A 721 2.36 15.66 9.92
C LEU A 721 2.97 16.95 10.49
N GLY A 722 2.17 18.02 10.51
CA GLY A 722 2.69 19.37 10.77
C GLY A 722 3.73 19.81 9.74
N ASN A 723 4.91 20.22 10.22
CA ASN A 723 6.04 20.64 9.39
C ASN A 723 6.90 19.47 8.85
N VAL A 724 6.46 18.23 9.03
CA VAL A 724 7.11 17.04 8.47
C VAL A 724 6.34 16.57 7.24
N ALA A 725 7.01 16.43 6.10
CA ALA A 725 6.52 15.69 4.96
C ALA A 725 7.18 14.31 4.93
N TYR A 726 6.41 13.29 4.56
CA TYR A 726 6.94 11.94 4.42
C TYR A 726 6.60 11.34 3.06
N PHE A 727 7.49 10.46 2.61
CA PHE A 727 7.37 9.68 1.40
C PHE A 727 7.65 8.22 1.74
N MET A 728 6.84 7.32 1.19
CA MET A 728 6.90 5.90 1.49
C MET A 728 6.84 5.10 0.21
N LEU A 729 7.85 4.24 0.03
CA LEU A 729 7.95 3.32 -1.10
C LEU A 729 7.22 2.00 -0.78
N SER A 730 6.83 1.25 -1.82
CA SER A 730 6.60 -0.18 -1.69
C SER A 730 7.93 -0.93 -1.63
N LEU A 731 7.95 -2.12 -1.04
CA LEU A 731 9.11 -3.00 -0.87
C LEU A 731 9.65 -3.58 -2.20
N ASN A 732 8.90 -3.39 -3.28
CA ASN A 732 9.25 -3.77 -4.65
C ASN A 732 9.28 -2.55 -5.61
N THR A 733 9.34 -1.31 -5.08
CA THR A 733 9.40 -0.11 -5.93
C THR A 733 10.60 -0.19 -6.87
N PRO A 734 10.43 -0.02 -8.19
CA PRO A 734 11.54 -0.08 -9.14
C PRO A 734 12.57 1.03 -8.89
N PRO A 735 13.88 0.79 -9.01
CA PRO A 735 14.91 1.81 -8.81
C PRO A 735 14.76 3.06 -9.70
N SER A 736 14.22 2.90 -10.90
CA SER A 736 13.92 4.02 -11.81
C SER A 736 12.81 4.93 -11.25
N VAL A 737 11.80 4.36 -10.58
CA VAL A 737 10.73 5.12 -9.90
C VAL A 737 11.31 5.85 -8.69
N VAL A 738 12.10 5.17 -7.86
CA VAL A 738 12.76 5.78 -6.68
C VAL A 738 13.55 7.02 -7.10
N ARG A 739 14.42 6.89 -8.09
CA ARG A 739 15.24 8.00 -8.59
C ARG A 739 14.39 9.16 -9.12
N ALA A 740 13.33 8.89 -9.88
CA ALA A 740 12.47 9.95 -10.39
C ALA A 740 11.69 10.68 -9.27
N VAL A 741 11.33 9.98 -8.19
CA VAL A 741 10.72 10.59 -7.01
C VAL A 741 11.74 11.46 -6.27
N GLU A 742 12.97 10.98 -6.07
CA GLU A 742 14.07 11.75 -5.46
C GLU A 742 14.36 13.04 -6.23
N GLU A 743 14.54 12.95 -7.56
CA GLU A 743 14.77 14.11 -8.44
C GLU A 743 13.63 15.14 -8.33
N ARG A 744 12.38 14.66 -8.25
CA ARG A 744 11.20 15.53 -8.10
C ARG A 744 11.12 16.20 -6.73
N VAL A 745 11.42 15.48 -5.66
CA VAL A 745 11.46 16.03 -4.30
C VAL A 745 12.57 17.08 -4.22
N TRP A 746 13.77 16.74 -4.68
CA TRP A 746 14.93 17.64 -4.71
C TRP A 746 14.63 18.93 -5.48
N ALA A 747 14.07 18.83 -6.70
CA ALA A 747 13.78 19.99 -7.53
C ALA A 747 12.73 20.94 -6.94
N VAL A 748 11.77 20.44 -6.14
CA VAL A 748 10.80 21.31 -5.46
C VAL A 748 11.44 22.03 -4.27
N LEU A 749 12.32 21.35 -3.54
CA LEU A 749 13.04 21.94 -2.41
C LEU A 749 14.05 23.01 -2.89
N GLU A 750 14.72 22.81 -4.02
CA GLU A 750 15.71 23.75 -4.55
C GLU A 750 15.11 25.10 -5.01
N LYS A 751 13.89 25.11 -5.57
CA LYS A 751 13.25 26.27 -6.25
C LYS A 751 12.96 27.51 -5.41
N ARG A 752 13.40 27.60 -4.15
CA ARG A 752 13.12 28.72 -3.24
C ARG A 752 14.31 29.66 -3.00
N HIS A 753 15.24 29.77 -3.95
CA HIS A 753 16.27 30.80 -3.98
C HIS A 753 15.84 32.06 -4.74
#